data_AF-A0A842SBK5-F1
#
_entry.id   AF-A0A842SBK5-F1
#
_cell.length_a   1.000
_cell.length_b   1.000
_cell.length_c   1.000
_cell.angle_alpha   90.00
_cell.angle_beta   90.00
_cell.angle_gamma   90.00
#
_symmetry.space_group_name_H-M   'P 1'
#
loop_
_entity.id
_entity.type
_entity.pdbx_description
1 polymer ?
#
loop_
_entity_poly.entity_id
_entity_poly.type
_entity_poly.pdbx_seq_one_letter_code
_entity_poly.pdbx_strand_id
1 'polypeptide(L)'
;MNLLLNKKSELSVYLIFSVIITVAAIMILFTLIKSKSDITRKIYCRTIYRVKSEKDRYCENYLSLKTEVLYNKEKSIKEFANTKKDLFVDFSEDSNHYADISVFQDSIIENASFKLTLVERIENEFDDGKIQKSAFFSAGGGERSFYVRIPKGEITTSQIELSGDKFPGKVDLVFVIDTSKSMANEWDALCGIISELSKELEKENVVLKTTVYGLGEGETTGDCMDDTIHPDILIDQEPELDRDMGLMTSPIWFRDWGCEPSREYCSGRNPTGKYYSMSTHFQYQDQDLWHRWDDEDEAWAKGAAWAASNHAWRTESKKIVVPISDSDPTGGGPLFHHWYPPPNGQWLLSQDDDIPDDIFTGTEEPAVDSAVQAGLQNNVNIIPIHGDASGGTEGYKIGDPECFTTWDHTCGQIMRWMQRIAQDTSGGNYVAYTNKTALLEELFNVIISPYPENIDFYVNNNLVESYSSKLDQKKSPWIIDFTDEFRACNNPGDICELRIETDHQGAVFLNNLRIKYYLDPEGYEIKIGDLTLHGSSFSDEDDIRKHDFTQELLTAMESYCDPTLETCQIPIAFSSSSDGAIKVQELNIDLKYYSLKEILFQRIIDCWNTAGQGRSKKDFVCSEIVLPLNYKYDKEYKRITETDMTKILILRNWCSFIGNKEHYCGDKDNLRFMHDIFNTYNILLEYDSANKQVVVA
;
A
#
# COMPACT_ATOMS: atom_id res chain seq x y z
N MET A 1 -4.48 -54.00 -113.54
CA MET A 1 -5.28 -55.09 -112.94
C MET A 1 -4.38 -56.24 -112.46
N ASN A 2 -3.38 -55.97 -111.61
CA ASN A 2 -2.58 -56.99 -110.91
C ASN A 2 -2.10 -56.53 -109.51
N LEU A 3 -2.41 -55.29 -109.10
CA LEU A 3 -2.12 -54.74 -107.77
C LEU A 3 -3.30 -54.84 -106.79
N LEU A 4 -4.45 -55.36 -107.21
CA LEU A 4 -5.68 -55.46 -106.40
C LEU A 4 -5.99 -56.90 -105.92
N LEU A 5 -5.21 -57.90 -106.35
CA LEU A 5 -5.43 -59.31 -105.97
C LEU A 5 -4.56 -59.78 -104.80
N ASN A 6 -3.44 -59.10 -104.48
CA ASN A 6 -2.58 -59.48 -103.35
C ASN A 6 -2.99 -58.88 -102.00
N LYS A 7 -3.93 -57.93 -101.95
CA LYS A 7 -4.42 -57.36 -100.68
C LYS A 7 -5.49 -58.18 -99.96
N LYS A 8 -6.11 -59.17 -100.62
CA LYS A 8 -7.15 -59.99 -100.00
C LYS A 8 -6.60 -61.14 -99.16
N SER A 9 -5.43 -61.67 -99.48
CA SER A 9 -4.79 -62.74 -98.68
C SER A 9 -4.17 -62.18 -97.39
N GLU A 10 -3.48 -61.03 -97.44
CA GLU A 10 -2.90 -60.39 -96.25
C GLU A 10 -3.97 -59.92 -95.25
N LEU A 11 -5.10 -59.38 -95.73
CA LEU A 11 -6.19 -58.97 -94.84
C LEU A 11 -6.77 -60.16 -94.05
N SER A 12 -6.79 -61.36 -94.64
CA SER A 12 -7.31 -62.55 -93.97
C SER A 12 -6.39 -63.03 -92.84
N VAL A 13 -5.08 -62.92 -93.01
CA VAL A 13 -4.09 -63.34 -91.99
C VAL A 13 -4.13 -62.40 -90.79
N TYR A 14 -4.18 -61.08 -91.02
CA TYR A 14 -4.31 -60.12 -89.92
C TYR A 14 -5.64 -60.23 -89.18
N LEU A 15 -6.74 -60.53 -89.89
CA LEU A 15 -8.03 -60.76 -89.26
C LEU A 15 -7.99 -62.01 -88.37
N ILE A 16 -7.43 -63.12 -88.87
CA ILE A 16 -7.30 -64.36 -88.10
C ILE A 16 -6.40 -64.15 -86.88
N PHE A 17 -5.27 -63.46 -87.04
CA PHE A 17 -4.34 -63.19 -85.94
C PHE A 17 -4.97 -62.27 -84.88
N SER A 18 -5.72 -61.25 -85.31
CA SER A 18 -6.47 -60.36 -84.43
C SER A 18 -7.56 -61.11 -83.64
N VAL A 19 -8.29 -62.01 -84.31
CA VAL A 19 -9.30 -62.85 -83.65
C VAL A 19 -8.64 -63.79 -82.64
N ILE A 20 -7.51 -64.41 -82.97
CA ILE A 20 -6.78 -65.29 -82.05
C ILE A 20 -6.24 -64.54 -80.84
N ILE A 21 -5.63 -63.36 -81.03
CA ILE A 21 -5.16 -62.52 -79.92
C ILE A 21 -6.34 -62.08 -79.05
N THR A 22 -7.46 -61.73 -79.65
CA THR A 22 -8.66 -61.33 -78.91
C THR A 22 -9.22 -62.49 -78.09
N VAL A 23 -9.31 -63.69 -78.66
CA VAL A 23 -9.76 -64.90 -77.95
C VAL A 23 -8.77 -65.28 -76.84
N ALA A 24 -7.46 -65.20 -77.09
CA ALA A 24 -6.43 -65.47 -76.09
C ALA A 24 -6.48 -64.44 -74.95
N ALA A 25 -6.65 -63.15 -75.25
CA ALA A 25 -6.81 -62.10 -74.25
C ALA A 25 -8.09 -62.30 -73.42
N ILE A 26 -9.20 -62.70 -74.05
CA ILE A 26 -10.45 -63.04 -73.37
C ILE A 26 -10.26 -64.27 -72.48
N MET A 27 -9.57 -65.31 -72.95
CA MET A 27 -9.28 -66.52 -72.16
C MET A 27 -8.38 -66.20 -70.97
N ILE A 28 -7.31 -65.42 -71.16
CA ILE A 28 -6.41 -64.95 -70.09
C ILE A 28 -7.20 -64.16 -69.06
N LEU A 29 -8.07 -63.24 -69.51
CA LEU A 29 -8.98 -62.47 -68.66
C LEU A 29 -9.90 -63.41 -67.84
N PHE A 30 -10.49 -64.43 -68.45
CA PHE A 30 -11.32 -65.41 -67.75
C PHE A 30 -10.53 -66.27 -66.74
N THR A 31 -9.29 -66.66 -67.04
CA THR A 31 -8.42 -67.35 -66.08
C THR A 31 -7.99 -66.44 -64.93
N LEU A 32 -7.71 -65.17 -65.19
CA LEU A 32 -7.40 -64.19 -64.14
C LEU A 32 -8.61 -63.97 -63.24
N ILE A 33 -9.82 -63.85 -63.80
CA ILE A 33 -11.08 -63.75 -63.05
C ILE A 33 -11.35 -64.98 -62.18
N LYS A 34 -10.91 -66.18 -62.60
CA LYS A 34 -11.01 -67.40 -61.78
C LYS A 34 -9.99 -67.47 -60.65
N SER A 35 -8.90 -66.71 -60.71
CA SER A 35 -7.88 -66.70 -59.64
C SER A 35 -8.40 -65.87 -58.44
N LYS A 36 -8.55 -66.51 -57.28
CA LYS A 36 -9.01 -65.87 -56.02
C LYS A 36 -7.94 -64.98 -55.36
N SER A 37 -7.13 -64.26 -56.13
CA SER A 37 -6.12 -63.35 -55.54
C SER A 37 -6.76 -62.00 -55.18
N ASP A 38 -6.38 -61.40 -54.05
CA ASP A 38 -6.91 -60.11 -53.59
C ASP A 38 -6.58 -58.95 -54.54
N ILE A 39 -5.48 -59.06 -55.28
CA ILE A 39 -5.10 -58.09 -56.32
C ILE A 39 -6.15 -58.10 -57.45
N THR A 40 -6.67 -59.28 -57.81
CA THR A 40 -7.71 -59.43 -58.82
C THR A 40 -9.03 -58.79 -58.38
N ARG A 41 -9.38 -58.88 -57.08
CA ARG A 41 -10.58 -58.26 -56.50
C ARG A 41 -10.55 -56.73 -56.59
N LYS A 42 -9.40 -56.13 -56.27
CA LYS A 42 -9.20 -54.66 -56.30
C LYS A 42 -9.28 -54.10 -57.73
N ILE A 43 -8.73 -54.83 -58.71
CA ILE A 43 -8.79 -54.45 -60.13
C ILE A 43 -10.21 -54.61 -60.70
N TYR A 44 -10.91 -55.69 -60.34
CA TYR A 44 -12.30 -55.95 -60.78
C TYR A 44 -13.26 -54.82 -60.36
N CYS A 45 -13.24 -54.42 -59.08
CA CYS A 45 -14.13 -53.38 -58.58
C CYS A 45 -13.79 -51.96 -59.06
N ARG A 46 -12.52 -51.66 -59.38
CA ARG A 46 -12.14 -50.34 -59.95
C ARG A 46 -12.48 -50.19 -61.43
N THR A 47 -12.41 -51.27 -62.22
CA THR A 47 -12.39 -51.17 -63.68
C THR A 47 -13.71 -51.57 -64.33
N ILE A 48 -14.37 -52.63 -63.84
CA ILE A 48 -15.56 -53.20 -64.50
C ILE A 48 -16.86 -52.66 -63.89
N TYR A 49 -16.86 -52.31 -62.60
CA TYR A 49 -18.04 -51.82 -61.87
C TYR A 49 -18.67 -50.57 -62.49
N ARG A 50 -17.88 -49.70 -63.13
CA ARG A 50 -18.38 -48.48 -63.80
C ARG A 50 -19.22 -48.75 -65.06
N VAL A 51 -19.24 -49.97 -65.59
CA VAL A 51 -19.85 -50.26 -66.91
C VAL A 51 -21.11 -51.13 -66.80
N LYS A 52 -21.38 -51.77 -65.66
CA LYS A 52 -22.61 -52.57 -65.45
C LYS A 52 -23.67 -51.77 -64.69
N SER A 53 -24.90 -51.75 -65.22
CA SER A 53 -26.06 -51.07 -64.62
C SER A 53 -26.78 -51.88 -63.53
N GLU A 54 -26.31 -53.08 -63.19
CA GLU A 54 -26.89 -53.92 -62.14
C GLU A 54 -25.93 -54.04 -60.96
N LYS A 55 -26.47 -53.78 -59.75
CA LYS A 55 -25.76 -53.72 -58.47
C LYS A 55 -25.09 -55.06 -58.15
N ASP A 56 -23.77 -55.12 -58.34
CA ASP A 56 -22.97 -56.24 -57.85
C ASP A 56 -22.68 -56.05 -56.36
N ARG A 57 -23.46 -56.76 -55.53
CA ARG A 57 -23.38 -56.72 -54.06
C ARG A 57 -21.97 -57.01 -53.52
N TYR A 58 -21.13 -57.70 -54.31
CA TYR A 58 -19.75 -58.03 -53.95
C TYR A 58 -18.81 -56.83 -54.05
N CYS A 59 -18.96 -55.99 -55.10
CA CYS A 59 -18.21 -54.73 -55.21
C CYS A 59 -18.89 -53.57 -54.47
N GLU A 60 -20.23 -53.56 -54.34
CA GLU A 60 -20.90 -52.61 -53.47
C GLU A 60 -20.42 -52.75 -52.03
N ASN A 61 -20.30 -53.97 -51.47
CA ASN A 61 -19.78 -54.17 -50.12
C ASN A 61 -18.29 -53.80 -49.95
N TYR A 62 -17.46 -54.02 -50.98
CA TYR A 62 -16.04 -53.65 -50.95
C TYR A 62 -15.82 -52.14 -51.19
N LEU A 63 -16.65 -51.50 -52.00
CA LEU A 63 -16.60 -50.06 -52.29
C LEU A 63 -17.44 -49.23 -51.31
N SER A 64 -18.34 -49.86 -50.54
CA SER A 64 -19.09 -49.24 -49.44
C SER A 64 -18.32 -49.22 -48.13
N LEU A 65 -17.07 -49.69 -48.12
CA LEU A 65 -16.15 -49.41 -47.01
C LEU A 65 -16.10 -47.90 -46.84
N LYS A 66 -16.79 -47.40 -45.83
CA LYS A 66 -16.66 -46.02 -45.40
C LYS A 66 -15.30 -45.92 -44.75
N THR A 67 -14.30 -45.53 -45.55
CA THR A 67 -13.00 -45.12 -45.02
C THR A 67 -13.21 -43.82 -44.28
N GLU A 68 -12.98 -43.85 -42.98
CA GLU A 68 -12.95 -42.63 -42.17
C GLU A 68 -11.50 -42.31 -41.83
N VAL A 69 -11.09 -41.10 -42.19
CA VAL A 69 -9.80 -40.57 -41.76
C VAL A 69 -10.02 -39.99 -40.38
N LEU A 70 -9.15 -40.35 -39.44
CA LEU A 70 -9.17 -39.71 -38.13
C LEU A 70 -8.96 -38.21 -38.32
N TYR A 71 -10.00 -37.42 -38.00
CA TYR A 71 -9.92 -35.98 -38.07
C TYR A 71 -9.06 -35.49 -36.91
N ASN A 72 -7.90 -34.95 -37.24
CA ASN A 72 -7.16 -34.14 -36.28
C ASN A 72 -7.98 -32.87 -36.02
N LYS A 73 -8.34 -32.65 -34.76
CA LYS A 73 -8.82 -31.35 -34.33
C LYS A 73 -7.65 -30.63 -33.65
N GLU A 74 -7.15 -29.60 -34.31
CA GLU A 74 -6.22 -28.67 -33.69
C GLU A 74 -6.94 -27.95 -32.56
N LYS A 75 -6.35 -27.99 -31.37
CA LYS A 75 -6.84 -27.28 -30.20
C LYS A 75 -5.65 -26.57 -29.57
N SER A 76 -5.86 -25.29 -29.26
CA SER A 76 -4.95 -24.50 -28.45
C SER A 76 -5.59 -24.33 -27.07
N ILE A 77 -4.87 -24.74 -26.02
CA ILE A 77 -5.25 -24.45 -24.65
C ILE A 77 -4.55 -23.15 -24.26
N LYS A 78 -5.35 -22.16 -23.85
CA LYS A 78 -4.88 -20.81 -23.48
C LYS A 78 -5.20 -20.43 -22.03
N GLU A 79 -5.73 -21.38 -21.28
CA GLU A 79 -6.27 -21.20 -19.94
C GLU A 79 -5.90 -22.42 -19.10
N PHE A 80 -5.62 -22.19 -17.82
CA PHE A 80 -5.44 -23.24 -16.82
C PHE A 80 -6.77 -23.97 -16.55
N ALA A 81 -6.74 -25.14 -15.91
CA ALA A 81 -7.94 -25.93 -15.63
C ALA A 81 -9.00 -25.17 -14.79
N ASN A 82 -8.57 -24.18 -14.02
CA ASN A 82 -9.42 -23.27 -13.25
C ASN A 82 -9.95 -22.07 -14.08
N THR A 83 -9.82 -22.09 -15.41
CA THR A 83 -10.24 -21.04 -16.37
C THR A 83 -9.47 -19.72 -16.28
N LYS A 84 -8.38 -19.66 -15.50
CA LYS A 84 -7.53 -18.47 -15.45
C LYS A 84 -6.68 -18.39 -16.71
N LYS A 85 -6.57 -17.19 -17.29
CA LYS A 85 -5.62 -16.88 -18.39
C LYS A 85 -4.24 -16.51 -17.85
N ASP A 86 -4.25 -15.83 -16.72
CA ASP A 86 -3.06 -15.39 -16.00
C ASP A 86 -3.08 -15.99 -14.60
N LEU A 87 -1.92 -16.44 -14.12
CA LEU A 87 -1.72 -16.93 -12.75
C LEU A 87 -0.76 -15.99 -12.04
N PHE A 88 -1.20 -15.42 -10.92
CA PHE A 88 -0.34 -14.66 -10.02
C PHE A 88 0.15 -15.58 -8.91
N VAL A 89 1.46 -15.55 -8.67
CA VAL A 89 2.13 -16.39 -7.67
C VAL A 89 2.93 -15.46 -6.78
N ASP A 90 2.48 -15.31 -5.54
CA ASP A 90 3.15 -14.54 -4.48
C ASP A 90 3.93 -15.51 -3.60
N PHE A 91 5.24 -15.53 -3.74
CA PHE A 91 6.11 -16.34 -2.90
C PHE A 91 6.29 -15.67 -1.54
N SER A 92 6.01 -16.44 -0.49
CA SER A 92 6.65 -16.28 0.82
C SER A 92 7.62 -17.45 1.05
N GLU A 93 8.65 -17.25 1.86
CA GLU A 93 9.55 -18.33 2.29
C GLU A 93 8.76 -19.61 2.66
N ASP A 94 9.12 -20.76 2.08
CA ASP A 94 8.46 -22.07 2.23
C ASP A 94 7.03 -22.24 1.65
N SER A 95 6.51 -21.30 0.86
CA SER A 95 5.20 -21.47 0.21
C SER A 95 5.29 -22.24 -1.11
N ASN A 96 4.35 -23.18 -1.30
CA ASN A 96 4.12 -23.86 -2.57
C ASN A 96 2.77 -23.41 -3.15
N HIS A 97 2.78 -22.94 -4.39
CA HIS A 97 1.57 -22.61 -5.14
C HIS A 97 1.30 -23.68 -6.18
N TYR A 98 0.02 -24.00 -6.39
CA TYR A 98 -0.38 -25.04 -7.33
C TYR A 98 -1.39 -24.51 -8.36
N ALA A 99 -1.22 -24.94 -9.60
CA ALA A 99 -2.20 -24.78 -10.68
C ALA A 99 -2.28 -26.09 -11.46
N ASP A 100 -3.34 -26.30 -12.22
CA ASP A 100 -3.48 -27.50 -13.04
C ASP A 100 -3.61 -27.14 -14.52
N ILE A 101 -3.00 -27.94 -15.38
CA ILE A 101 -3.29 -27.97 -16.82
C ILE A 101 -4.20 -29.16 -17.11
N SER A 102 -5.28 -28.92 -17.83
CA SER A 102 -6.16 -29.99 -18.33
C SER A 102 -5.84 -30.30 -19.78
N VAL A 103 -5.22 -31.46 -20.04
CA VAL A 103 -4.95 -31.97 -21.40
C VAL A 103 -5.82 -33.18 -21.71
N PHE A 104 -6.15 -33.43 -22.98
CA PHE A 104 -6.82 -34.69 -23.35
C PHE A 104 -5.80 -35.80 -23.44
N GLN A 105 -6.15 -36.99 -22.94
CA GLN A 105 -5.24 -38.12 -22.87
C GLN A 105 -4.71 -38.52 -24.26
N ASP A 106 -5.55 -38.45 -25.29
CA ASP A 106 -5.21 -38.82 -26.66
C ASP A 106 -4.58 -37.67 -27.49
N SER A 107 -4.06 -36.65 -26.82
CA SER A 107 -3.42 -35.50 -27.50
C SER A 107 -1.99 -35.81 -27.92
N ILE A 108 -1.57 -35.22 -29.03
CA ILE A 108 -0.16 -35.00 -29.36
C ILE A 108 0.15 -33.54 -29.06
N ILE A 109 1.03 -33.30 -28.08
CA ILE A 109 1.50 -31.94 -27.77
C ILE A 109 2.54 -31.56 -28.82
N GLU A 110 2.30 -30.45 -29.53
CA GLU A 110 3.24 -29.91 -30.52
C GLU A 110 4.15 -28.84 -29.92
N ASN A 111 3.58 -28.01 -29.06
CA ASN A 111 4.28 -26.92 -28.39
C ASN A 111 3.54 -26.59 -27.09
N ALA A 112 4.28 -26.38 -26.01
CA ALA A 112 3.74 -25.91 -24.74
C ALA A 112 4.66 -24.82 -24.19
N SER A 113 4.13 -23.62 -24.02
CA SER A 113 4.90 -22.50 -23.48
C SER A 113 4.06 -21.59 -22.61
N PHE A 114 4.68 -20.95 -21.63
CA PHE A 114 4.11 -19.82 -20.90
C PHE A 114 5.17 -18.72 -20.77
N LYS A 115 4.73 -17.55 -20.36
CA LYS A 115 5.57 -16.38 -20.08
C LYS A 115 5.54 -16.06 -18.60
N LEU A 116 6.69 -15.80 -18.01
CA LEU A 116 6.85 -15.27 -16.67
C LEU A 116 7.20 -13.78 -16.76
N THR A 117 6.54 -12.98 -15.93
CA THR A 117 6.82 -11.55 -15.76
C THR A 117 6.90 -11.27 -14.25
N LEU A 118 7.86 -10.47 -13.80
CA LEU A 118 7.88 -9.99 -12.42
C LEU A 118 6.62 -9.14 -12.14
N VAL A 119 6.11 -9.22 -10.92
CA VAL A 119 4.98 -8.39 -10.48
C VAL A 119 5.52 -7.18 -9.73
N GLU A 120 5.23 -5.99 -10.26
CA GLU A 120 5.47 -4.74 -9.56
C GLU A 120 4.52 -4.65 -8.34
N ARG A 121 5.10 -4.45 -7.16
CA ARG A 121 4.38 -4.20 -5.91
C ARG A 121 4.38 -2.70 -5.61
N ILE A 122 3.43 -2.27 -4.77
CA ILE A 122 3.29 -0.87 -4.36
C ILE A 122 3.19 -0.81 -2.84
N GLU A 123 4.07 -0.04 -2.21
CA GLU A 123 3.97 0.38 -0.82
C GLU A 123 3.60 1.85 -0.75
N ASN A 124 2.69 2.20 0.16
CA ASN A 124 2.20 3.57 0.32
C ASN A 124 2.28 4.08 1.77
N GLU A 125 3.07 3.42 2.61
CA GLU A 125 3.10 3.66 4.05
C GLU A 125 4.47 4.16 4.50
N PHE A 126 4.45 5.07 5.48
CA PHE A 126 5.63 5.45 6.26
C PHE A 126 5.97 4.35 7.29
N ASP A 127 7.09 4.51 8.00
CA ASP A 127 7.57 3.54 8.98
C ASP A 127 6.57 3.21 10.12
N ASP A 128 5.70 4.15 10.45
CA ASP A 128 4.62 4.02 11.44
C ASP A 128 3.31 3.45 10.88
N GLY A 129 3.29 3.02 9.61
CA GLY A 129 2.13 2.46 8.92
C GLY A 129 1.10 3.50 8.48
N LYS A 130 1.38 4.81 8.62
CA LYS A 130 0.50 5.85 8.09
C LYS A 130 0.74 6.05 6.60
N ILE A 131 -0.28 6.52 5.88
CA ILE A 131 -0.20 6.87 4.46
C ILE A 131 0.05 8.37 4.20
N GLN A 132 0.00 9.18 5.27
CA GLN A 132 0.14 10.64 5.23
C GLN A 132 0.89 11.14 6.47
N LYS A 133 1.66 12.21 6.30
CA LYS A 133 2.38 12.91 7.39
C LYS A 133 2.24 14.43 7.22
N SER A 134 2.40 15.16 8.32
CA SER A 134 2.38 16.61 8.33
C SER A 134 3.58 17.16 9.10
N ALA A 135 4.17 18.22 8.54
CA ALA A 135 5.21 19.03 9.16
C ALA A 135 4.65 20.44 9.40
N PHE A 136 4.75 20.91 10.64
CA PHE A 136 4.35 22.25 11.04
C PHE A 136 5.58 23.03 11.47
N PHE A 137 5.78 24.20 10.88
CA PHE A 137 6.92 25.07 11.11
C PHE A 137 6.47 26.37 11.79
N SER A 138 7.20 26.80 12.81
CA SER A 138 6.98 28.03 13.59
C SER A 138 7.56 29.26 12.87
N ALA A 139 7.43 30.46 13.46
CA ALA A 139 8.10 31.63 12.88
C ALA A 139 9.62 31.42 12.93
N GLY A 140 10.29 31.61 11.80
CA GLY A 140 11.70 31.25 11.60
C GLY A 140 11.94 29.87 10.98
N GLY A 141 10.88 29.11 10.70
CA GLY A 141 10.98 27.82 10.01
C GLY A 141 11.46 26.68 10.90
N GLY A 142 12.36 25.84 10.38
CA GLY A 142 13.00 24.73 11.07
C GLY A 142 13.11 23.47 10.22
N GLU A 143 13.45 22.38 10.89
CA GLU A 143 13.67 21.05 10.32
C GLU A 143 12.64 20.04 10.86
N ARG A 144 12.15 19.14 10.00
CA ARG A 144 11.29 18.01 10.38
C ARG A 144 11.73 16.74 9.65
N SER A 145 11.93 15.67 10.42
CA SER A 145 12.28 14.35 9.88
C SER A 145 11.12 13.37 9.93
N PHE A 146 11.04 12.56 8.89
CA PHE A 146 10.13 11.45 8.69
C PHE A 146 10.93 10.22 8.30
N TYR A 147 10.37 9.05 8.55
CA TYR A 147 11.07 7.80 8.30
C TYR A 147 10.23 6.95 7.35
N VAL A 148 10.88 6.45 6.30
CA VAL A 148 10.27 5.63 5.26
C VAL A 148 10.94 4.27 5.29
N ARG A 149 10.15 3.23 5.50
CA ARG A 149 10.63 1.85 5.43
C ARG A 149 10.81 1.48 3.95
N ILE A 150 12.02 1.08 3.56
CA ILE A 150 12.29 0.69 2.19
C ILE A 150 11.97 -0.79 1.98
N PRO A 151 11.18 -1.15 0.94
CA PRO A 151 10.88 -2.53 0.63
C PRO A 151 12.17 -3.31 0.31
N LYS A 152 12.15 -4.62 0.53
CA LYS A 152 13.30 -5.50 0.23
C LYS A 152 13.59 -5.69 -1.27
N GLY A 153 12.79 -5.08 -2.14
CA GLY A 153 12.86 -5.24 -3.58
C GLY A 153 13.56 -4.11 -4.30
N GLU A 154 13.82 -4.30 -5.59
CA GLU A 154 14.34 -3.26 -6.47
C GLU A 154 13.27 -2.19 -6.70
N ILE A 155 13.50 -0.99 -6.18
CA ILE A 155 12.59 0.15 -6.37
C ILE A 155 12.63 0.57 -7.84
N THR A 156 11.47 0.63 -8.48
CA THR A 156 11.31 1.10 -9.88
C THR A 156 10.91 2.57 -9.94
N THR A 157 10.11 3.02 -8.98
CA THR A 157 9.63 4.39 -8.90
C THR A 157 9.29 4.71 -7.46
N SER A 158 9.69 5.86 -6.95
CA SER A 158 9.19 6.36 -5.67
C SER A 158 8.83 7.83 -5.75
N GLN A 159 7.59 8.15 -5.40
CA GLN A 159 7.06 9.52 -5.48
C GLN A 159 6.34 9.89 -4.20
N ILE A 160 6.39 11.17 -3.85
CA ILE A 160 5.55 11.77 -2.81
C ILE A 160 4.87 13.01 -3.35
N GLU A 161 3.65 13.25 -2.91
CA GLU A 161 2.93 14.48 -3.19
C GLU A 161 3.07 15.41 -2.00
N LEU A 162 3.65 16.58 -2.25
CA LEU A 162 3.78 17.63 -1.27
C LEU A 162 2.68 18.66 -1.45
N SER A 163 1.98 19.01 -0.39
CA SER A 163 1.03 20.13 -0.42
C SER A 163 1.34 21.10 0.69
N GLY A 164 1.31 22.39 0.37
CA GLY A 164 1.40 23.43 1.38
C GLY A 164 0.00 23.93 1.72
N ASP A 165 -0.22 24.24 2.99
CA ASP A 165 -1.43 24.95 3.42
C ASP A 165 -1.05 26.14 4.29
N LYS A 166 -2.00 27.09 4.40
CA LYS A 166 -1.95 28.07 5.47
C LYS A 166 -2.01 27.32 6.78
N PHE A 167 -0.98 27.46 7.59
CA PHE A 167 -1.00 26.85 8.90
C PHE A 167 -1.74 27.76 9.90
N PRO A 168 -2.70 27.23 10.68
CA PRO A 168 -3.32 25.92 10.61
C PRO A 168 -4.72 25.96 9.97
N GLY A 169 -5.23 24.81 9.52
CA GLY A 169 -6.68 24.64 9.25
C GLY A 169 -7.55 24.61 10.53
N LYS A 170 -6.95 24.39 11.71
CA LYS A 170 -7.60 24.44 13.03
C LYS A 170 -6.77 25.27 13.99
N VAL A 171 -7.37 26.25 14.65
CA VAL A 171 -6.68 27.10 15.63
C VAL A 171 -7.36 26.93 16.98
N ASP A 172 -6.58 26.64 18.00
CA ASP A 172 -7.02 26.76 19.38
C ASP A 172 -6.41 28.04 19.94
N LEU A 173 -7.26 29.02 20.19
CA LEU A 173 -6.89 30.33 20.68
C LEU A 173 -7.41 30.49 22.11
N VAL A 174 -6.48 30.45 23.05
CA VAL A 174 -6.78 30.52 24.47
C VAL A 174 -6.40 31.90 24.98
N PHE A 175 -7.36 32.64 25.49
CA PHE A 175 -7.11 33.90 26.18
C PHE A 175 -6.95 33.63 27.67
N VAL A 176 -5.96 34.26 28.28
CA VAL A 176 -5.74 34.27 29.73
C VAL A 176 -5.75 35.73 30.14
N ILE A 177 -6.77 36.16 30.85
CA ILE A 177 -7.06 37.59 30.98
C ILE A 177 -7.09 37.95 32.45
N ASP A 178 -6.37 39.02 32.73
CA ASP A 178 -6.44 39.78 33.95
C ASP A 178 -7.87 40.25 34.26
N THR A 179 -8.37 39.95 35.47
CA THR A 179 -9.75 40.24 35.89
C THR A 179 -9.85 41.45 36.81
N SER A 180 -8.75 42.20 36.97
CA SER A 180 -8.70 43.44 37.74
C SER A 180 -9.67 44.49 37.19
N LYS A 181 -10.00 45.50 38.02
CA LYS A 181 -10.93 46.58 37.64
C LYS A 181 -10.43 47.43 36.47
N SER A 182 -9.13 47.58 36.29
CA SER A 182 -8.55 48.36 35.20
C SER A 182 -8.83 47.73 33.83
N MET A 183 -9.04 46.42 33.78
CA MET A 183 -9.25 45.64 32.54
C MET A 183 -10.69 45.70 31.98
N ALA A 184 -11.57 46.53 32.53
CA ALA A 184 -12.98 46.58 32.12
C ALA A 184 -13.19 46.90 30.63
N ASN A 185 -12.37 47.79 30.06
CA ASN A 185 -12.50 48.18 28.66
C ASN A 185 -12.06 47.05 27.71
N GLU A 186 -11.02 46.31 28.08
CA GLU A 186 -10.49 45.15 27.38
C GLU A 186 -11.52 44.02 27.36
N TRP A 187 -12.13 43.72 28.52
CA TRP A 187 -13.20 42.73 28.64
C TRP A 187 -14.42 43.07 27.77
N ASP A 188 -14.87 44.34 27.80
CA ASP A 188 -16.00 44.81 26.99
C ASP A 188 -15.73 44.68 25.48
N ALA A 189 -14.48 44.90 25.05
CA ALA A 189 -14.12 44.83 23.64
C ALA A 189 -13.87 43.40 23.15
N LEU A 190 -13.30 42.53 24.00
CA LEU A 190 -12.76 41.25 23.60
C LEU A 190 -13.81 40.32 22.99
N CYS A 191 -15.00 40.24 23.59
CA CYS A 191 -16.05 39.36 23.08
C CYS A 191 -16.45 39.72 21.63
N GLY A 192 -16.43 41.02 21.32
CA GLY A 192 -16.62 41.52 19.95
C GLY A 192 -15.47 41.16 19.01
N ILE A 193 -14.22 41.23 19.49
CA ILE A 193 -13.02 40.84 18.73
C ILE A 193 -13.06 39.34 18.42
N ILE A 194 -13.34 38.49 19.39
CA ILE A 194 -13.41 37.03 19.20
C ILE A 194 -14.46 36.67 18.14
N SER A 195 -15.65 37.28 18.20
CA SER A 195 -16.70 37.03 17.22
C SER A 195 -16.32 37.49 15.80
N GLU A 196 -15.68 38.66 15.68
CA GLU A 196 -15.21 39.16 14.38
C GLU A 196 -14.04 38.32 13.84
N LEU A 197 -13.08 37.98 14.68
CA LEU A 197 -11.94 37.13 14.35
C LEU A 197 -12.39 35.76 13.84
N SER A 198 -13.35 35.13 14.52
CA SER A 198 -13.92 33.86 14.08
C SER A 198 -14.54 33.96 12.68
N LYS A 199 -15.23 35.06 12.36
CA LYS A 199 -15.84 35.27 11.03
C LYS A 199 -14.79 35.52 9.95
N GLU A 200 -13.74 36.26 10.25
CA GLU A 200 -12.65 36.50 9.29
C GLU A 200 -11.86 35.21 9.03
N LEU A 201 -11.58 34.42 10.05
CA LEU A 201 -10.89 33.13 9.91
C LEU A 201 -11.73 32.08 9.18
N GLU A 202 -13.05 32.07 9.36
CA GLU A 202 -13.95 31.18 8.62
C GLU A 202 -13.90 31.45 7.10
N LYS A 203 -13.75 32.72 6.67
CA LYS A 203 -13.55 33.07 5.25
C LYS A 203 -12.26 32.49 4.67
N GLU A 204 -11.26 32.31 5.52
CA GLU A 204 -9.97 31.70 5.19
C GLU A 204 -9.96 30.18 5.39
N ASN A 205 -11.14 29.58 5.64
CA ASN A 205 -11.31 28.14 5.89
C ASN A 205 -10.56 27.63 7.13
N VAL A 206 -10.38 28.49 8.13
CA VAL A 206 -9.73 28.16 9.40
C VAL A 206 -10.79 27.92 10.47
N VAL A 207 -10.77 26.74 11.09
CA VAL A 207 -11.69 26.38 12.18
C VAL A 207 -11.12 26.84 13.52
N LEU A 208 -11.54 28.03 13.95
CA LEU A 208 -11.19 28.59 15.25
C LEU A 208 -12.00 27.94 16.38
N LYS A 209 -11.32 27.50 17.44
CA LYS A 209 -11.89 27.22 18.75
C LYS A 209 -11.27 28.22 19.72
N THR A 210 -12.09 29.02 20.36
CA THR A 210 -11.64 29.95 21.40
C THR A 210 -11.95 29.40 22.78
N THR A 211 -11.11 29.73 23.75
CA THR A 211 -11.41 29.55 25.17
C THR A 211 -10.90 30.75 25.93
N VAL A 212 -11.72 31.30 26.81
CA VAL A 212 -11.39 32.51 27.58
C VAL A 212 -11.33 32.15 29.06
N TYR A 213 -10.12 32.24 29.62
CA TYR A 213 -9.87 32.09 31.05
C TYR A 213 -9.72 33.45 31.71
N GLY A 214 -10.50 33.72 32.75
CA GLY A 214 -10.21 34.77 33.72
C GLY A 214 -9.18 34.30 34.74
N LEU A 215 -8.23 35.16 35.10
CA LEU A 215 -7.33 34.94 36.23
C LEU A 215 -8.08 35.23 37.53
N GLY A 216 -8.09 34.26 38.45
CA GLY A 216 -8.69 34.40 39.79
C GLY A 216 -10.18 34.80 39.85
N GLU A 217 -10.62 35.28 41.02
CA GLU A 217 -12.03 35.61 41.32
C GLU A 217 -12.35 37.10 41.13
N GLY A 218 -11.55 37.79 40.31
CA GLY A 218 -11.58 39.24 40.21
C GLY A 218 -12.92 39.86 39.82
N GLU A 219 -12.97 41.17 39.99
CA GLU A 219 -14.21 41.95 40.01
C GLU A 219 -14.77 42.24 38.60
N THR A 220 -13.97 41.96 37.56
CA THR A 220 -14.31 42.28 36.17
C THR A 220 -14.20 41.05 35.29
N THR A 221 -15.34 40.60 34.79
CA THR A 221 -15.42 39.48 33.84
C THR A 221 -16.39 39.82 32.72
N GLY A 222 -16.03 39.51 31.48
CA GLY A 222 -16.92 39.67 30.33
C GLY A 222 -17.84 38.46 30.12
N ASP A 223 -18.94 38.66 29.37
CA ASP A 223 -19.93 37.61 29.05
C ASP A 223 -19.35 36.42 28.26
N CYS A 224 -18.18 36.58 27.65
CA CYS A 224 -17.51 35.51 26.88
C CYS A 224 -16.47 34.72 27.68
N MET A 225 -16.36 34.93 28.99
CA MET A 225 -15.52 34.09 29.85
C MET A 225 -16.07 32.65 29.88
N ASP A 226 -15.20 31.68 29.63
CA ASP A 226 -15.57 30.25 29.65
C ASP A 226 -15.32 29.63 31.03
N ASP A 227 -14.21 29.99 31.69
CA ASP A 227 -13.77 29.40 32.94
C ASP A 227 -12.77 30.31 33.69
N THR A 228 -12.40 29.94 34.91
CA THR A 228 -11.46 30.66 35.77
C THR A 228 -10.22 29.81 36.08
N ILE A 229 -9.03 30.41 36.00
CA ILE A 229 -7.80 29.78 36.50
C ILE A 229 -7.64 30.18 37.96
N HIS A 230 -7.81 29.21 38.86
CA HIS A 230 -7.80 29.49 40.29
C HIS A 230 -6.36 29.67 40.85
N PRO A 231 -6.21 30.65 41.76
CA PRO A 231 -5.09 30.87 42.69
C PRO A 231 -4.27 29.64 43.10
N ASP A 232 -4.95 28.71 43.75
CA ASP A 232 -4.36 27.54 44.40
C ASP A 232 -3.61 26.64 43.41
N ILE A 233 -3.91 26.76 42.10
CA ILE A 233 -3.29 25.97 41.04
C ILE A 233 -1.99 26.62 40.53
N LEU A 234 -1.83 27.94 40.71
CA LEU A 234 -0.66 28.70 40.27
C LEU A 234 0.51 28.64 41.27
N ILE A 235 0.24 28.30 42.53
CA ILE A 235 1.22 28.25 43.63
C ILE A 235 2.05 26.94 43.59
N ASP A 236 1.49 25.83 43.13
CA ASP A 236 2.10 24.49 43.21
C ASP A 236 2.97 24.11 41.99
N GLN A 237 3.16 25.00 41.02
CA GLN A 237 3.90 24.72 39.77
C GLN A 237 5.39 25.12 39.84
N GLU A 238 5.90 25.65 40.95
CA GLU A 238 7.34 25.83 41.09
C GLU A 238 8.02 24.45 41.07
N PRO A 239 8.95 24.19 40.14
CA PRO A 239 9.70 22.94 40.17
C PRO A 239 10.34 22.85 41.55
N GLU A 240 10.25 21.69 42.20
CA GLU A 240 11.07 21.37 43.38
C GLU A 240 12.53 21.52 42.96
N LEU A 241 13.05 22.74 43.04
CA LEU A 241 14.42 23.09 42.82
C LEU A 241 15.16 22.42 43.94
N ASP A 242 15.78 21.30 43.59
CA ASP A 242 16.50 20.37 44.44
C ASP A 242 17.19 21.11 45.59
N ARG A 243 16.57 21.06 46.79
CA ARG A 243 17.01 21.80 47.99
C ARG A 243 18.41 21.38 48.47
N ASP A 244 19.05 20.43 47.79
CA ASP A 244 20.39 19.90 48.05
C ASP A 244 21.52 20.54 47.21
N MET A 245 21.25 21.53 46.34
CA MET A 245 22.34 22.32 45.75
C MET A 245 22.88 23.36 46.73
N GLY A 246 23.96 22.98 47.44
CA GLY A 246 24.68 23.81 48.38
C GLY A 246 25.03 25.20 47.84
N LEU A 247 24.61 26.22 48.60
CA LEU A 247 25.11 27.60 48.68
C LEU A 247 26.22 27.96 47.67
N MET A 248 25.85 28.24 46.42
CA MET A 248 26.61 29.14 45.57
C MET A 248 25.99 30.53 45.67
N THR A 249 26.53 31.34 46.57
CA THR A 249 26.28 32.78 46.60
C THR A 249 26.84 33.40 45.32
N SER A 250 25.95 33.96 44.49
CA SER A 250 26.34 34.90 43.43
C SER A 250 26.91 36.17 44.09
N PRO A 251 28.13 36.61 43.74
CA PRO A 251 28.76 37.76 44.39
C PRO A 251 28.51 39.02 43.57
N ILE A 252 27.42 39.73 43.81
CA ILE A 252 27.26 41.09 43.27
C ILE A 252 26.70 42.00 44.38
N TRP A 253 27.51 43.00 44.75
CA TRP A 253 27.26 44.14 45.65
C TRP A 253 27.26 43.94 47.18
N PHE A 254 28.43 43.68 47.79
CA PHE A 254 28.77 44.26 49.11
C PHE A 254 30.27 44.54 49.19
N ARG A 255 30.67 45.71 48.68
CA ARG A 255 32.04 46.22 48.77
C ARG A 255 32.02 47.45 49.67
N ASP A 256 32.07 47.24 51.00
CA ASP A 256 32.70 48.19 51.95
C ASP A 256 32.64 47.80 53.44
N TRP A 257 32.19 46.60 53.83
CA TRP A 257 32.28 46.16 55.22
C TRP A 257 33.16 44.92 55.31
N GLY A 258 34.44 45.13 55.63
CA GLY A 258 35.43 44.07 55.74
C GLY A 258 35.06 43.05 56.81
N CYS A 259 34.60 41.88 56.38
CA CYS A 259 34.47 40.67 57.20
C CYS A 259 34.94 39.47 56.36
N GLU A 260 35.97 38.76 56.85
CA GLU A 260 36.43 37.50 56.24
C GLU A 260 35.50 36.33 56.61
N PRO A 261 35.22 35.41 55.67
CA PRO A 261 34.25 34.34 55.86
C PRO A 261 34.90 33.10 56.51
N SER A 262 35.11 33.10 57.84
CA SER A 262 35.35 31.83 58.56
C SER A 262 35.17 31.83 60.08
N ARG A 263 34.56 32.86 60.71
CA ARG A 263 34.26 32.81 62.16
C ARG A 263 32.91 33.41 62.51
N GLU A 264 32.17 32.65 63.31
CA GLU A 264 30.76 32.83 63.68
C GLU A 264 30.45 33.98 64.65
N TYR A 265 31.38 34.92 64.89
CA TYR A 265 31.12 36.10 65.72
C TYR A 265 32.00 37.29 65.30
N CYS A 266 31.37 38.32 64.72
CA CYS A 266 31.97 39.65 64.57
C CYS A 266 31.56 40.52 65.76
N SER A 267 32.52 40.94 66.60
CA SER A 267 32.29 41.94 67.66
C SER A 267 33.07 43.21 67.38
N GLY A 268 32.37 44.29 67.03
CA GLY A 268 32.92 45.66 66.94
C GLY A 268 32.42 46.52 68.10
N ARG A 269 33.32 47.26 68.77
CA ARG A 269 32.97 48.28 69.78
C ARG A 269 32.70 49.62 69.11
N ASN A 270 31.59 50.27 69.44
CA ASN A 270 31.39 51.71 69.23
C ASN A 270 31.91 52.50 70.47
N PRO A 271 32.30 53.79 70.37
CA PRO A 271 33.00 54.54 71.43
C PRO A 271 32.22 54.81 72.73
N THR A 272 30.98 54.34 72.86
CA THR A 272 30.11 54.64 74.01
C THR A 272 29.89 53.46 74.97
N GLY A 273 30.55 52.32 74.77
CA GLY A 273 30.69 51.28 75.80
C GLY A 273 29.40 50.57 76.22
N LYS A 274 28.35 50.54 75.40
CA LYS A 274 27.15 49.73 75.64
C LYS A 274 27.14 48.48 74.75
N TYR A 275 26.95 47.31 75.37
CA TYR A 275 26.68 46.05 74.68
C TYR A 275 25.21 46.02 74.27
N TYR A 276 24.93 45.96 72.97
CA TYR A 276 23.65 45.48 72.46
C TYR A 276 23.89 44.08 71.90
N SER A 277 23.19 43.10 72.46
CA SER A 277 22.97 41.81 71.83
C SER A 277 21.85 42.01 70.82
N MET A 278 22.18 42.05 69.53
CA MET A 278 21.21 41.74 68.47
C MET A 278 21.36 40.24 68.22
N SER A 279 20.36 39.47 68.64
CA SER A 279 20.19 38.11 68.14
C SER A 279 19.84 38.21 66.66
N THR A 280 20.73 37.74 65.79
CA THR A 280 20.39 37.32 64.43
C THR A 280 19.52 36.06 64.55
N HIS A 281 18.24 36.31 64.80
CA HIS A 281 17.13 35.37 64.66
C HIS A 281 16.04 36.08 63.82
N PHE A 282 16.45 36.62 62.67
CA PHE A 282 15.55 36.65 61.52
C PHE A 282 15.81 35.32 60.80
N GLN A 283 15.18 34.27 61.31
CA GLN A 283 15.07 33.03 60.54
C GLN A 283 14.23 33.34 59.30
N TYR A 284 14.66 32.77 58.17
CA TYR A 284 13.96 32.63 56.89
C TYR A 284 12.57 31.96 57.06
N GLN A 285 11.65 32.58 57.80
CA GLN A 285 10.24 32.23 57.85
C GLN A 285 9.35 33.27 57.15
N ASP A 286 9.93 34.33 56.59
CA ASP A 286 9.19 35.38 55.87
C ASP A 286 9.12 35.14 54.35
N GLN A 287 9.65 34.05 53.78
CA GLN A 287 9.41 33.73 52.36
C GLN A 287 7.91 33.51 52.08
N ASP A 288 7.16 32.96 53.04
CA ASP A 288 5.69 32.83 52.98
C ASP A 288 4.95 34.18 53.05
N LEU A 289 5.62 35.27 53.43
CA LEU A 289 5.01 36.60 53.46
C LEU A 289 5.12 37.35 52.13
N TRP A 290 6.04 36.99 51.24
CA TRP A 290 6.19 37.65 49.94
C TRP A 290 5.19 37.13 48.91
N HIS A 291 4.88 35.83 48.92
CA HIS A 291 3.89 35.21 48.03
C HIS A 291 2.43 35.65 48.27
N ARG A 292 2.13 36.36 49.38
CA ARG A 292 0.77 36.88 49.68
C ARG A 292 0.41 38.17 48.94
N TRP A 293 1.32 38.73 48.15
CA TRP A 293 1.17 40.05 47.55
C TRP A 293 1.09 40.01 46.04
N ASP A 294 1.23 38.82 45.45
CA ASP A 294 0.89 38.56 44.06
C ASP A 294 -0.64 38.59 43.96
N ASP A 295 -1.20 39.57 43.26
CA ASP A 295 -2.60 39.54 42.91
C ASP A 295 -2.80 38.46 41.84
N GLU A 296 -3.40 37.35 42.25
CA GLU A 296 -3.61 36.20 41.37
C GLU A 296 -4.58 36.52 40.23
N ASP A 297 -5.36 37.60 40.36
CA ASP A 297 -6.21 38.14 39.32
C ASP A 297 -5.39 38.81 38.18
N GLU A 298 -4.11 39.10 38.40
CA GLU A 298 -3.21 39.79 37.47
C GLU A 298 -2.00 38.93 37.01
N ALA A 299 -1.82 37.73 37.57
CA ALA A 299 -0.65 36.86 37.40
C ALA A 299 -0.54 36.17 36.01
N TRP A 300 -0.46 36.97 34.95
CA TRP A 300 -0.65 36.53 33.56
C TRP A 300 0.40 35.54 33.05
N ALA A 301 1.65 35.60 33.51
CA ALA A 301 2.66 34.64 33.07
C ALA A 301 2.43 33.25 33.67
N LYS A 302 2.06 33.18 34.95
CA LYS A 302 1.68 31.93 35.62
C LYS A 302 0.44 31.32 34.96
N GLY A 303 -0.57 32.14 34.68
CA GLY A 303 -1.77 31.69 33.96
C GLY A 303 -1.48 31.20 32.54
N ALA A 304 -0.58 31.86 31.81
CA ALA A 304 -0.15 31.41 30.48
C ALA A 304 0.59 30.06 30.53
N ALA A 305 1.48 29.86 31.50
CA ALA A 305 2.17 28.59 31.73
C ALA A 305 1.17 27.45 32.01
N TRP A 306 0.17 27.73 32.87
CA TRP A 306 -0.90 26.78 33.16
C TRP A 306 -1.71 26.43 31.91
N ALA A 307 -2.15 27.43 31.15
CA ALA A 307 -2.97 27.22 29.96
C ALA A 307 -2.22 26.41 28.90
N ALA A 308 -0.93 26.72 28.68
CA ALA A 308 -0.08 25.97 27.75
C ALA A 308 0.00 24.47 28.12
N SER A 309 0.08 24.16 29.41
CA SER A 309 0.27 22.79 29.92
C SER A 309 -1.03 22.00 30.10
N ASN A 310 -2.12 22.66 30.48
CA ASN A 310 -3.32 21.98 30.99
C ASN A 310 -4.55 22.12 30.08
N HIS A 311 -4.57 23.08 29.15
CA HIS A 311 -5.72 23.25 28.26
C HIS A 311 -5.94 22.01 27.38
N ALA A 312 -7.21 21.65 27.15
CA ALA A 312 -7.60 20.53 26.31
C ALA A 312 -7.49 20.86 24.81
N TRP A 313 -6.23 20.92 24.32
CA TRP A 313 -5.88 21.21 22.94
C TRP A 313 -6.41 20.15 21.95
N ARG A 314 -6.93 20.59 20.81
CA ARG A 314 -7.27 19.71 19.69
C ARG A 314 -5.99 19.15 19.05
N THR A 315 -6.09 17.93 18.52
CA THR A 315 -5.01 17.35 17.70
C THR A 315 -4.86 18.15 16.40
N GLU A 316 -3.62 18.41 15.99
CA GLU A 316 -3.28 19.10 14.73
C GLU A 316 -3.79 20.55 14.64
N SER A 317 -4.06 21.21 15.76
CA SER A 317 -4.33 22.66 15.79
C SER A 317 -3.05 23.47 16.06
N LYS A 318 -2.99 24.71 15.55
CA LYS A 318 -2.05 25.70 16.12
C LYS A 318 -2.60 26.10 17.47
N LYS A 319 -1.76 25.97 18.48
CA LYS A 319 -2.08 26.29 19.86
C LYS A 319 -1.50 27.67 20.15
N ILE A 320 -2.36 28.58 20.56
CA ILE A 320 -1.97 29.95 20.87
C ILE A 320 -2.55 30.31 22.23
N VAL A 321 -1.71 30.74 23.14
CA VAL A 321 -2.11 31.38 24.39
C VAL A 321 -1.86 32.87 24.25
N VAL A 322 -2.86 33.66 24.60
CA VAL A 322 -2.84 35.13 24.52
C VAL A 322 -3.09 35.66 25.92
N PRO A 323 -2.04 35.85 26.74
CA PRO A 323 -2.19 36.53 28.01
C PRO A 323 -2.47 38.02 27.77
N ILE A 324 -3.47 38.58 28.45
CA ILE A 324 -3.82 40.00 28.39
C ILE A 324 -3.80 40.58 29.81
N SER A 325 -2.96 41.58 30.04
CA SER A 325 -2.85 42.26 31.34
C SER A 325 -2.21 43.64 31.19
N ASP A 326 -2.49 44.54 32.12
CA ASP A 326 -1.81 45.82 32.31
C ASP A 326 -0.85 45.81 33.53
N SER A 327 -0.54 44.62 34.04
CA SER A 327 0.29 44.37 35.22
C SER A 327 1.58 43.56 34.95
N ASP A 328 2.38 43.35 35.97
CA ASP A 328 3.60 42.54 35.92
C ASP A 328 3.29 41.02 35.81
N PRO A 329 4.26 40.17 35.42
CA PRO A 329 4.05 38.73 35.18
C PRO A 329 3.41 37.93 36.33
N THR A 330 3.54 38.43 37.55
CA THR A 330 3.11 37.76 38.78
C THR A 330 1.87 38.40 39.39
N GLY A 331 1.43 39.55 38.87
CA GLY A 331 0.38 40.38 39.49
C GLY A 331 0.84 41.06 40.79
N GLY A 332 2.14 41.01 41.08
CA GLY A 332 2.71 41.53 42.31
C GLY A 332 2.98 43.02 42.17
N GLY A 333 1.98 43.86 42.50
CA GLY A 333 2.14 45.31 42.53
C GLY A 333 3.42 45.77 43.27
N PRO A 334 4.00 46.93 42.92
CA PRO A 334 5.23 47.40 43.56
C PRO A 334 4.94 47.54 45.04
N LEU A 335 5.69 46.81 45.89
CA LEU A 335 5.46 46.63 47.32
C LEU A 335 4.82 47.86 47.98
N PHE A 336 3.50 47.91 48.05
CA PHE A 336 2.83 49.03 48.70
C PHE A 336 3.20 48.96 50.18
N HIS A 337 3.91 50.00 50.62
CA HIS A 337 4.40 50.17 51.98
C HIS A 337 3.46 49.57 53.02
N HIS A 338 4.02 48.68 53.84
CA HIS A 338 3.37 48.14 55.01
C HIS A 338 2.45 49.16 55.69
N TRP A 339 1.14 48.95 55.60
CA TRP A 339 0.16 49.59 56.46
C TRP A 339 0.24 48.95 57.85
N TYR A 340 1.34 49.18 58.57
CA TYR A 340 1.31 48.95 60.01
C TYR A 340 0.46 50.07 60.61
N PRO A 341 -0.66 49.77 61.29
CA PRO A 341 -1.31 50.78 62.10
C PRO A 341 -0.29 51.22 63.17
N PRO A 342 0.16 52.48 63.19
CA PRO A 342 1.00 52.92 64.28
C PRO A 342 0.16 52.84 65.57
N PRO A 343 0.76 52.53 66.74
CA PRO A 343 0.03 52.29 68.00
C PRO A 343 -0.89 53.42 68.50
N ASN A 344 -0.90 54.57 67.80
CA ASN A 344 -1.52 55.83 68.16
C ASN A 344 -2.56 56.35 67.15
N GLY A 345 -2.96 55.57 66.13
CA GLY A 345 -4.19 55.83 65.35
C GLY A 345 -4.20 57.10 64.49
N GLN A 346 -3.05 57.71 64.21
CA GLN A 346 -2.92 58.75 63.19
C GLN A 346 -2.21 58.17 61.97
N TRP A 347 -2.93 58.10 60.85
CA TRP A 347 -2.38 57.79 59.54
C TRP A 347 -1.46 58.93 59.10
N LEU A 348 -0.15 58.69 59.12
CA LEU A 348 0.82 59.54 58.43
C LEU A 348 1.20 58.80 57.15
N LEU A 349 0.69 59.28 56.01
CA LEU A 349 1.29 59.02 54.71
C LEU A 349 2.69 59.67 54.75
N SER A 350 3.72 58.92 55.12
CA SER A 350 5.05 59.27 54.64
C SER A 350 5.11 58.81 53.19
N GLN A 351 4.77 59.73 52.29
CA GLN A 351 5.45 59.76 50.99
C GLN A 351 6.93 59.98 51.32
N ASP A 352 7.66 58.90 51.60
CA ASP A 352 9.10 58.95 51.39
C ASP A 352 9.27 58.87 49.87
N ASP A 353 9.36 60.04 49.23
CA ASP A 353 9.60 60.25 47.79
C ASP A 353 10.95 59.65 47.30
N ASP A 354 11.62 58.83 48.12
CA ASP A 354 12.96 58.28 47.89
C ASP A 354 12.98 56.74 47.78
N ILE A 355 11.83 56.07 47.85
CA ILE A 355 11.75 54.62 47.61
C ILE A 355 11.44 54.43 46.12
N PRO A 356 12.37 53.85 45.33
CA PRO A 356 12.15 53.72 43.90
C PRO A 356 10.86 52.94 43.66
N ASP A 357 9.95 53.51 42.84
CA ASP A 357 8.70 52.89 42.38
C ASP A 357 8.92 51.62 41.51
N ASP A 358 10.12 51.01 41.60
CA ASP A 358 10.71 50.11 40.62
C ASP A 358 11.07 48.73 41.21
N ILE A 359 10.60 48.38 42.42
CA ILE A 359 10.99 47.12 43.08
C ILE A 359 9.97 46.02 42.81
N PHE A 360 10.26 45.21 41.79
CA PHE A 360 9.68 43.90 41.55
C PHE A 360 9.93 42.94 42.73
N THR A 361 9.05 41.96 42.92
CA THR A 361 9.13 40.96 43.99
C THR A 361 10.34 40.01 43.82
N GLY A 362 10.84 39.89 42.59
CA GLY A 362 11.92 38.98 42.20
C GLY A 362 11.43 37.61 41.71
N THR A 363 10.11 37.39 41.65
CA THR A 363 9.48 36.14 41.20
C THR A 363 8.98 36.20 39.75
N GLU A 364 9.07 37.36 39.11
CA GLU A 364 8.58 37.65 37.76
C GLU A 364 9.37 36.88 36.69
N GLU A 365 10.70 36.89 36.78
CA GLU A 365 11.57 36.18 35.83
C GLU A 365 11.34 34.64 35.86
N PRO A 366 11.26 33.99 37.04
CA PRO A 366 10.82 32.60 37.13
C PRO A 366 9.44 32.32 36.51
N ALA A 367 8.45 33.21 36.70
CA ALA A 367 7.13 33.05 36.10
C ALA A 367 7.18 33.11 34.56
N VAL A 368 8.00 34.04 34.03
CA VAL A 368 8.29 34.17 32.59
C VAL A 368 8.98 32.93 32.05
N ASP A 369 10.00 32.43 32.74
CA ASP A 369 10.69 31.18 32.38
C ASP A 369 9.73 30.00 32.33
N SER A 370 8.84 29.89 33.32
CA SER A 370 7.83 28.84 33.39
C SER A 370 6.89 28.88 32.18
N ALA A 371 6.41 30.07 31.80
CA ALA A 371 5.59 30.25 30.60
C ALA A 371 6.34 29.84 29.32
N VAL A 372 7.59 30.26 29.16
CA VAL A 372 8.43 29.89 28.00
C VAL A 372 8.62 28.38 27.93
N GLN A 373 8.98 27.73 29.03
CA GLN A 373 9.20 26.28 29.07
C GLN A 373 7.90 25.51 28.77
N ALA A 374 6.77 25.92 29.37
CA ALA A 374 5.47 25.31 29.11
C ALA A 374 5.08 25.45 27.63
N GLY A 375 5.31 26.62 27.03
CA GLY A 375 5.07 26.88 25.61
C GLY A 375 5.90 25.97 24.71
N LEU A 376 7.21 25.91 24.92
CA LEU A 376 8.13 25.07 24.16
C LEU A 376 7.81 23.57 24.29
N GLN A 377 7.60 23.08 25.51
CA GLN A 377 7.34 21.66 25.78
C GLN A 377 6.02 21.18 25.16
N ASN A 378 5.00 22.04 25.12
CA ASN A 378 3.66 21.68 24.62
C ASN A 378 3.40 22.13 23.17
N ASN A 379 4.40 22.74 22.52
CA ASN A 379 4.31 23.36 21.20
C ASN A 379 3.15 24.38 21.11
N VAL A 380 3.14 25.31 22.07
CA VAL A 380 2.16 26.38 22.22
C VAL A 380 2.85 27.73 22.02
N ASN A 381 2.33 28.53 21.10
CA ASN A 381 2.78 29.91 20.90
C ASN A 381 2.15 30.79 21.98
N ILE A 382 2.94 31.58 22.71
CA ILE A 382 2.42 32.50 23.71
C ILE A 382 2.66 33.93 23.23
N ILE A 383 1.58 34.71 23.09
CA ILE A 383 1.63 36.03 22.46
C ILE A 383 0.94 37.02 23.40
N PRO A 384 1.71 37.67 24.29
CA PRO A 384 1.15 38.61 25.25
C PRO A 384 0.58 39.84 24.58
N ILE A 385 -0.50 40.34 25.14
CA ILE A 385 -1.09 41.64 24.84
C ILE A 385 -1.03 42.48 26.11
N HIS A 386 -0.49 43.69 26.02
CA HIS A 386 -0.68 44.62 27.13
C HIS A 386 -1.95 45.47 26.95
N GLY A 387 -2.66 45.72 28.05
CA GLY A 387 -3.84 46.60 28.11
C GLY A 387 -3.53 48.07 27.79
N ASP A 388 -4.59 48.88 27.67
CA ASP A 388 -4.51 50.33 27.47
C ASP A 388 -4.84 51.08 28.77
N ALA A 389 -3.85 51.74 29.36
CA ALA A 389 -4.01 52.57 30.56
C ALA A 389 -4.73 53.93 30.30
N SER A 390 -5.61 54.03 29.30
CA SER A 390 -6.27 55.29 28.91
C SER A 390 -7.47 55.64 29.81
N GLY A 391 -7.23 56.01 31.08
CA GLY A 391 -8.35 56.37 31.96
C GLY A 391 -8.04 57.02 33.31
N GLY A 392 -6.85 56.80 33.87
CA GLY A 392 -6.47 57.40 35.15
C GLY A 392 -5.75 56.43 36.07
N THR A 393 -4.42 56.43 36.00
CA THR A 393 -3.45 56.13 37.08
C THR A 393 -3.54 54.83 37.89
N GLU A 394 -4.36 53.84 37.53
CA GLU A 394 -4.24 52.48 38.08
C GLU A 394 -3.44 51.61 37.08
N GLY A 395 -2.51 50.80 37.58
CA GLY A 395 -1.60 49.95 36.79
C GLY A 395 -0.19 50.51 36.54
N TYR A 396 0.71 49.68 36.01
CA TYR A 396 2.12 50.03 35.75
C TYR A 396 2.33 50.97 34.54
N LYS A 397 1.28 51.68 34.09
CA LYS A 397 1.28 52.53 32.89
C LYS A 397 1.70 51.80 31.61
N ILE A 398 1.50 50.49 31.56
CA ILE A 398 1.76 49.73 30.33
C ILE A 398 0.75 50.21 29.28
N GLY A 399 1.26 50.65 28.12
CA GLY A 399 0.44 51.29 27.08
C GLY A 399 0.50 52.83 27.05
N ASP A 400 1.01 53.49 28.09
CA ASP A 400 1.25 54.95 28.05
C ASP A 400 2.40 55.26 27.06
N PRO A 401 2.25 56.23 26.13
CA PRO A 401 3.33 56.72 25.29
C PRO A 401 4.65 57.00 26.02
N GLU A 402 4.60 57.46 27.28
CA GLU A 402 5.79 57.72 28.10
C GLU A 402 6.61 56.45 28.39
N CYS A 403 5.94 55.30 28.52
CA CYS A 403 6.57 54.00 28.76
C CYS A 403 7.54 53.59 27.64
N PHE A 404 7.25 53.98 26.39
CA PHE A 404 8.08 53.65 25.23
C PHE A 404 9.34 54.53 25.12
N THR A 405 9.39 55.64 25.84
CA THR A 405 10.47 56.64 25.71
C THR A 405 11.56 56.50 26.76
N THR A 406 11.29 55.82 27.87
CA THR A 406 12.18 55.72 29.03
C THR A 406 12.27 54.26 29.48
N TRP A 407 13.18 53.51 28.85
CA TRP A 407 13.40 52.07 29.05
C TRP A 407 13.95 51.66 30.43
N ASP A 408 14.13 52.63 31.33
CA ASP A 408 14.66 52.44 32.69
C ASP A 408 13.54 52.33 33.75
N HIS A 409 12.25 52.36 33.34
CA HIS A 409 11.10 52.21 34.24
C HIS A 409 10.51 50.79 34.22
N THR A 410 9.80 50.46 35.30
CA THR A 410 9.05 49.22 35.57
C THR A 410 8.26 48.71 34.35
N CYS A 411 7.53 49.58 33.68
CA CYS A 411 6.72 49.23 32.51
C CYS A 411 7.56 48.71 31.32
N GLY A 412 8.77 49.26 31.11
CA GLY A 412 9.68 48.82 30.06
C GLY A 412 10.25 47.42 30.33
N GLN A 413 10.43 47.07 31.61
CA GLN A 413 10.83 45.72 32.00
C GLN A 413 9.70 44.70 31.78
N ILE A 414 8.44 45.06 32.08
CA ILE A 414 7.29 44.19 31.81
C ILE A 414 7.15 43.90 30.32
N MET A 415 7.32 44.92 29.47
CA MET A 415 7.33 44.75 28.03
C MET A 415 8.48 43.86 27.53
N ARG A 416 9.67 43.91 28.17
CA ARG A 416 10.76 42.97 27.85
C ARG A 416 10.39 41.53 28.18
N TRP A 417 9.71 41.28 29.30
CA TRP A 417 9.24 39.95 29.65
C TRP A 417 8.18 39.44 28.67
N MET A 418 7.21 40.29 28.30
CA MET A 418 6.23 39.96 27.27
C MET A 418 6.90 39.64 25.92
N GLN A 419 7.86 40.46 25.51
CA GLN A 419 8.62 40.27 24.28
C GLN A 419 9.43 38.97 24.29
N ARG A 420 10.04 38.63 25.43
CA ARG A 420 10.81 37.40 25.61
C ARG A 420 9.92 36.17 25.45
N ILE A 421 8.76 36.15 26.09
CA ILE A 421 7.79 35.04 25.95
C ILE A 421 7.36 34.87 24.49
N ALA A 422 7.04 35.97 23.80
CA ALA A 422 6.66 35.92 22.39
C ALA A 422 7.78 35.41 21.49
N GLN A 423 9.02 35.89 21.65
CA GLN A 423 10.16 35.48 20.84
C GLN A 423 10.52 34.02 21.09
N ASP A 424 10.63 33.61 22.35
CA ASP A 424 11.12 32.27 22.70
C ASP A 424 10.10 31.18 22.36
N THR A 425 8.79 31.46 22.43
CA THR A 425 7.73 30.46 22.14
C THR A 425 7.25 30.48 20.70
N SER A 426 7.28 31.63 20.02
CA SER A 426 6.63 31.79 18.72
C SER A 426 7.51 32.42 17.64
N GLY A 427 8.69 32.96 18.00
CA GLY A 427 9.50 33.80 17.12
C GLY A 427 8.87 35.17 16.80
N GLY A 428 7.78 35.52 17.50
CA GLY A 428 6.96 36.70 17.26
C GLY A 428 7.26 37.87 18.21
N ASN A 429 6.34 38.83 18.23
CA ASN A 429 6.34 39.97 19.14
C ASN A 429 5.09 39.97 20.02
N TYR A 430 5.17 40.65 21.17
CA TYR A 430 3.97 40.99 21.93
C TYR A 430 3.18 42.07 21.17
N VAL A 431 1.91 42.22 21.52
CA VAL A 431 0.98 43.15 20.85
C VAL A 431 0.50 44.21 21.83
N ALA A 432 0.30 45.43 21.35
CA ALA A 432 -0.29 46.51 22.14
C ALA A 432 -1.81 46.57 21.90
N TYR A 433 -2.60 46.58 22.97
CA TYR A 433 -4.00 46.95 22.84
C TYR A 433 -4.10 48.46 22.63
N THR A 434 -4.33 48.89 21.38
CA THR A 434 -4.49 50.31 21.03
C THR A 434 -5.92 50.65 20.66
N ASN A 435 -6.57 49.75 19.93
CA ASN A 435 -8.00 49.75 19.66
C ASN A 435 -8.41 48.38 19.12
N LYS A 436 -9.72 48.14 19.12
CA LYS A 436 -10.34 46.91 18.63
C LYS A 436 -9.84 46.46 17.24
N THR A 437 -9.75 47.39 16.28
CA THR A 437 -9.38 47.06 14.89
C THR A 437 -7.92 46.62 14.77
N ALA A 438 -7.01 47.33 15.45
CA ALA A 438 -5.59 47.01 15.45
C ALA A 438 -5.35 45.64 16.11
N LEU A 439 -5.99 45.37 17.25
CA LEU A 439 -5.86 44.07 17.92
C LEU A 439 -6.42 42.92 17.05
N LEU A 440 -7.55 43.15 16.37
CA LEU A 440 -8.12 42.16 15.45
C LEU A 440 -7.14 41.83 14.31
N GLU A 441 -6.51 42.84 13.71
CA GLU A 441 -5.52 42.67 12.62
C GLU A 441 -4.29 41.90 13.10
N GLU A 442 -3.76 42.24 14.28
CA GLU A 442 -2.59 41.57 14.87
C GLU A 442 -2.91 40.10 15.22
N LEU A 443 -4.04 39.83 15.88
CA LEU A 443 -4.47 38.46 16.16
C LEU A 443 -4.68 37.66 14.87
N PHE A 444 -5.26 38.26 13.85
CA PHE A 444 -5.45 37.61 12.56
C PHE A 444 -4.11 37.24 11.91
N ASN A 445 -3.14 38.16 11.90
CA ASN A 445 -1.79 37.92 11.36
C ASN A 445 -1.01 36.87 12.16
N VAL A 446 -1.17 36.88 13.48
CA VAL A 446 -0.61 35.87 14.38
C VAL A 446 -1.19 34.49 14.10
N ILE A 447 -2.49 34.41 13.85
CA ILE A 447 -3.20 33.15 13.66
C ILE A 447 -2.89 32.56 12.29
N ILE A 448 -3.05 33.37 11.22
CA ILE A 448 -2.81 32.93 9.85
C ILE A 448 -1.33 32.94 9.56
N SER A 449 -0.73 31.75 9.51
CA SER A 449 0.60 31.62 8.93
C SER A 449 0.54 31.67 7.40
N PRO A 450 1.58 32.22 6.75
CA PRO A 450 1.70 32.11 5.31
C PRO A 450 1.81 30.64 4.88
N TYR A 451 1.65 30.40 3.58
CA TYR A 451 2.09 29.14 3.00
C TYR A 451 3.61 29.00 3.18
N PRO A 452 4.12 27.78 3.41
CA PRO A 452 5.55 27.56 3.51
C PRO A 452 6.24 27.95 2.19
N GLU A 453 7.45 28.47 2.30
CA GLU A 453 8.32 28.83 1.17
C GLU A 453 9.77 28.41 1.46
N ASN A 454 10.61 28.38 0.43
CA ASN A 454 11.99 27.88 0.50
C ASN A 454 12.08 26.49 1.17
N ILE A 455 11.34 25.53 0.63
CA ILE A 455 11.27 24.20 1.20
C ILE A 455 12.36 23.33 0.57
N ASP A 456 13.28 22.84 1.38
CA ASP A 456 14.35 21.93 0.98
C ASP A 456 14.03 20.50 1.44
N PHE A 457 14.20 19.54 0.52
CA PHE A 457 13.96 18.12 0.75
C PHE A 457 15.25 17.34 0.76
N TYR A 458 15.45 16.57 1.81
CA TYR A 458 16.62 15.73 2.00
C TYR A 458 16.22 14.27 2.16
N VAL A 459 17.03 13.37 1.60
CA VAL A 459 17.00 11.93 1.91
C VAL A 459 18.37 11.53 2.43
N ASN A 460 18.43 11.04 3.67
CA ASN A 460 19.68 10.70 4.38
C ASN A 460 20.75 11.82 4.27
N ASN A 461 20.35 13.07 4.53
CA ASN A 461 21.16 14.28 4.43
C ASN A 461 21.60 14.71 3.00
N ASN A 462 21.15 14.03 1.95
CA ASN A 462 21.37 14.49 0.58
C ASN A 462 20.20 15.36 0.15
N LEU A 463 20.47 16.60 -0.24
CA LEU A 463 19.47 17.50 -0.82
C LEU A 463 19.00 16.90 -2.16
N VAL A 464 17.72 16.56 -2.23
CA VAL A 464 17.06 15.98 -3.40
C VAL A 464 16.51 17.09 -4.27
N GLU A 465 15.76 18.00 -3.66
CA GLU A 465 15.00 19.01 -4.37
C GLU A 465 14.76 20.24 -3.48
N SER A 466 14.68 21.42 -4.09
CA SER A 466 14.49 22.71 -3.42
C SER A 466 13.37 23.51 -4.04
N TYR A 467 12.52 24.11 -3.21
CA TYR A 467 11.35 24.87 -3.62
C TYR A 467 11.36 26.29 -3.09
N SER A 468 11.89 27.23 -3.88
CA SER A 468 12.07 28.64 -3.49
C SER A 468 10.80 29.50 -3.47
N SER A 469 9.63 28.93 -3.74
CA SER A 469 8.37 29.67 -3.85
C SER A 469 7.39 29.31 -2.73
N LYS A 470 6.37 30.14 -2.52
CA LYS A 470 5.21 29.74 -1.71
C LYS A 470 4.52 28.51 -2.30
N LEU A 471 4.41 27.46 -1.50
CA LEU A 471 3.70 26.23 -1.85
C LEU A 471 2.20 26.43 -1.57
N ASP A 472 1.54 27.23 -2.39
CA ASP A 472 0.12 27.56 -2.25
C ASP A 472 -0.80 26.52 -2.93
N GLN A 473 -2.12 26.72 -2.83
CA GLN A 473 -3.12 25.85 -3.46
C GLN A 473 -2.98 25.72 -4.99
N LYS A 474 -2.41 26.71 -5.68
CA LYS A 474 -2.23 26.63 -7.15
C LYS A 474 -1.02 25.80 -7.53
N LYS A 475 -0.06 25.65 -6.60
CA LYS A 475 1.18 24.92 -6.80
C LYS A 475 1.22 23.60 -6.03
N SER A 476 0.14 23.26 -5.32
CA SER A 476 -0.08 21.99 -4.64
C SER A 476 -1.04 21.08 -5.44
N PRO A 477 -0.82 19.75 -5.45
CA PRO A 477 0.36 19.07 -4.93
C PRO A 477 1.57 19.27 -5.85
N TRP A 478 2.75 19.40 -5.25
CA TRP A 478 4.04 19.32 -5.90
C TRP A 478 4.58 17.90 -5.77
N ILE A 479 4.80 17.23 -6.90
CA ILE A 479 5.24 15.83 -6.93
C ILE A 479 6.77 15.80 -6.94
N ILE A 480 7.35 15.08 -5.98
CA ILE A 480 8.81 14.87 -5.88
C ILE A 480 9.08 13.39 -6.15
N ASP A 481 10.08 13.12 -6.99
CA ASP A 481 10.57 11.78 -7.31
C ASP A 481 11.85 11.51 -6.51
N PHE A 482 11.88 10.41 -5.75
CA PHE A 482 13.00 9.99 -4.89
C PHE A 482 13.62 8.66 -5.34
N THR A 483 13.34 8.24 -6.58
CA THR A 483 13.65 6.88 -7.03
C THR A 483 15.13 6.55 -6.82
N ASP A 484 16.02 7.47 -7.18
CA ASP A 484 17.46 7.26 -7.09
C ASP A 484 17.96 7.32 -5.63
N GLU A 485 17.38 8.17 -4.81
CA GLU A 485 17.75 8.33 -3.40
C GLU A 485 17.29 7.15 -2.54
N PHE A 486 16.06 6.66 -2.74
CA PHE A 486 15.59 5.45 -2.05
C PHE A 486 16.32 4.20 -2.55
N ARG A 487 16.71 4.15 -3.84
CA ARG A 487 17.67 3.14 -4.36
C ARG A 487 19.07 3.24 -3.75
N ALA A 488 19.45 4.38 -3.17
CA ALA A 488 20.72 4.51 -2.45
C ALA A 488 20.63 4.02 -1.00
N CYS A 489 19.43 3.98 -0.41
CA CYS A 489 19.18 3.41 0.93
C CYS A 489 19.10 1.87 0.98
N ASN A 490 19.52 1.17 -0.08
CA ASN A 490 18.99 -0.14 -0.45
C ASN A 490 19.52 -1.35 0.33
N ASN A 491 19.86 -1.25 1.62
CA ASN A 491 19.92 -2.50 2.39
C ASN A 491 18.48 -2.91 2.71
N PRO A 492 18.07 -4.15 2.38
CA PRO A 492 16.70 -4.60 2.57
C PRO A 492 16.20 -4.41 4.01
N GLY A 493 15.11 -3.64 4.18
CA GLY A 493 14.53 -3.33 5.50
C GLY A 493 15.09 -2.09 6.18
N ASP A 494 15.98 -1.34 5.52
CA ASP A 494 16.47 -0.05 6.00
C ASP A 494 15.33 0.97 6.11
N ILE A 495 15.57 1.93 7.01
CA ILE A 495 14.72 3.10 7.22
C ILE A 495 15.48 4.28 6.59
N CYS A 496 14.95 4.90 5.54
CA CYS A 496 15.46 6.18 5.05
C CYS A 496 14.86 7.31 5.89
N GLU A 497 15.69 8.28 6.26
CA GLU A 497 15.22 9.55 6.77
C GLU A 497 14.87 10.47 5.61
N LEU A 498 13.59 10.85 5.53
CA LEU A 498 13.10 11.95 4.70
C LEU A 498 13.01 13.19 5.57
N ARG A 499 13.76 14.23 5.23
CA ARG A 499 13.85 15.45 6.02
C ARG A 499 13.41 16.65 5.20
N ILE A 500 12.65 17.53 5.83
CA ILE A 500 12.13 18.76 5.25
C ILE A 500 12.67 19.94 6.06
N GLU A 501 13.25 20.91 5.38
CA GLU A 501 13.69 22.17 5.96
C GLU A 501 12.97 23.33 5.30
N THR A 502 12.66 24.37 6.07
CA THR A 502 12.18 25.66 5.57
C THR A 502 12.64 26.75 6.53
N ASP A 503 12.88 27.95 6.06
CA ASP A 503 13.14 29.14 6.88
C ASP A 503 11.86 29.96 7.17
N HIS A 504 10.68 29.48 6.71
CA HIS A 504 9.41 30.16 6.87
C HIS A 504 8.38 29.35 7.66
N GLN A 505 7.42 30.06 8.25
CA GLN A 505 6.28 29.46 8.91
C GLN A 505 5.33 28.83 7.88
N GLY A 506 4.71 27.70 8.23
CA GLY A 506 3.72 27.08 7.37
C GLY A 506 3.48 25.61 7.71
N ALA A 507 2.59 24.98 6.95
CA ALA A 507 2.32 23.55 7.04
C ALA A 507 2.64 22.88 5.71
N VAL A 508 3.38 21.78 5.81
CA VAL A 508 3.72 20.93 4.67
C VAL A 508 3.11 19.54 4.93
N PHE A 509 2.32 19.06 3.98
CA PHE A 509 1.67 17.76 4.03
C PHE A 509 2.32 16.83 3.01
N LEU A 510 2.79 15.69 3.50
CA LEU A 510 3.31 14.59 2.69
C LEU A 510 2.17 13.60 2.46
N ASN A 511 1.70 13.54 1.21
CA ASN A 511 0.59 12.70 0.80
C ASN A 511 1.05 11.71 -0.28
N ASN A 512 0.27 10.65 -0.45
CA ASN A 512 0.39 9.72 -1.57
C ASN A 512 1.83 9.23 -1.79
N LEU A 513 2.56 8.94 -0.70
CA LEU A 513 3.82 8.22 -0.79
C LEU A 513 3.55 6.95 -1.58
N ARG A 514 4.31 6.73 -2.64
CA ARG A 514 4.13 5.59 -3.53
C ARG A 514 5.49 5.07 -3.91
N ILE A 515 5.85 3.90 -3.38
CA ILE A 515 7.06 3.17 -3.72
C ILE A 515 6.66 1.93 -4.51
N LYS A 516 6.99 1.94 -5.79
CA LYS A 516 6.86 0.78 -6.68
C LYS A 516 8.17 0.00 -6.67
N TYR A 517 8.08 -1.31 -6.56
CA TYR A 517 9.26 -2.16 -6.52
C TYR A 517 9.00 -3.57 -7.09
N TYR A 518 10.05 -4.21 -7.57
CA TYR A 518 10.07 -5.63 -7.91
C TYR A 518 10.67 -6.44 -6.77
N LEU A 519 10.02 -7.54 -6.44
CA LEU A 519 10.57 -8.52 -5.50
C LEU A 519 10.91 -9.78 -6.30
N ASP A 520 12.19 -9.92 -6.68
CA ASP A 520 12.69 -11.06 -7.46
C ASP A 520 12.73 -12.31 -6.56
N PRO A 521 11.94 -13.36 -6.87
CA PRO A 521 12.03 -14.62 -6.14
C PRO A 521 13.32 -15.35 -6.53
N GLU A 522 14.32 -15.32 -5.65
CA GLU A 522 15.53 -16.10 -5.80
C GLU A 522 15.22 -17.61 -5.81
N GLY A 523 15.95 -18.34 -6.66
CA GLY A 523 15.89 -19.80 -6.70
C GLY A 523 14.49 -20.37 -7.00
N TYR A 524 13.62 -19.62 -7.70
CA TYR A 524 12.30 -20.14 -8.01
C TYR A 524 12.36 -21.43 -8.84
N GLU A 525 11.47 -22.35 -8.51
CA GLU A 525 11.36 -23.67 -9.09
C GLU A 525 9.92 -23.84 -9.60
N ILE A 526 9.79 -24.31 -10.84
CA ILE A 526 8.49 -24.65 -11.43
C ILE A 526 8.49 -26.16 -11.67
N LYS A 527 7.61 -26.91 -11.03
CA LYS A 527 7.46 -28.35 -11.26
C LYS A 527 6.25 -28.62 -12.12
N ILE A 528 6.39 -29.45 -13.15
CA ILE A 528 5.28 -29.95 -13.95
C ILE A 528 5.20 -31.47 -13.71
N GLY A 529 4.20 -31.89 -12.95
CA GLY A 529 4.26 -33.20 -12.29
C GLY A 529 5.47 -33.27 -11.35
N ASP A 530 6.32 -34.27 -11.53
CA ASP A 530 7.56 -34.46 -10.75
C ASP A 530 8.80 -33.81 -11.39
N LEU A 531 8.65 -33.15 -12.53
CA LEU A 531 9.77 -32.63 -13.30
C LEU A 531 10.02 -31.17 -12.98
N THR A 532 11.24 -30.91 -12.54
CA THR A 532 11.70 -29.57 -12.20
C THR A 532 12.17 -28.80 -13.44
N LEU A 533 11.55 -27.65 -13.67
CA LEU A 533 12.07 -26.55 -14.47
C LEU A 533 12.78 -25.58 -13.52
N HIS A 534 14.11 -25.51 -13.63
CA HIS A 534 14.89 -24.51 -12.91
C HIS A 534 14.82 -23.17 -13.64
N GLY A 535 14.41 -22.12 -12.94
CA GLY A 535 14.63 -20.75 -13.37
C GLY A 535 16.02 -20.27 -12.96
N SER A 536 16.66 -19.44 -13.79
CA SER A 536 17.69 -18.52 -13.31
C SER A 536 17.03 -17.31 -12.63
N SER A 537 17.75 -16.55 -11.80
CA SER A 537 17.29 -15.23 -11.30
C SER A 537 16.89 -14.32 -12.46
N PHE A 538 15.92 -13.42 -12.28
CA PHE A 538 15.58 -12.42 -13.31
C PHE A 538 16.73 -11.42 -13.38
N SER A 539 17.31 -11.19 -14.56
CA SER A 539 18.55 -10.40 -14.66
C SER A 539 18.32 -8.91 -14.95
N ASP A 540 17.09 -8.51 -15.34
CA ASP A 540 16.75 -7.14 -15.74
C ASP A 540 15.28 -6.79 -15.44
N GLU A 541 14.97 -5.49 -15.26
CA GLU A 541 13.63 -4.93 -14.93
C GLU A 541 12.53 -5.21 -15.98
N ASP A 542 12.89 -5.63 -17.20
CA ASP A 542 11.98 -5.93 -18.32
C ASP A 542 11.92 -7.43 -18.66
N ASP A 543 12.44 -8.30 -17.78
CA ASP A 543 12.80 -9.68 -18.13
C ASP A 543 11.55 -10.60 -18.21
N ILE A 544 10.85 -10.45 -19.32
CA ILE A 544 9.80 -11.32 -19.81
C ILE A 544 10.44 -12.64 -20.25
N ARG A 545 10.19 -13.71 -19.49
CA ARG A 545 10.78 -15.02 -19.77
C ARG A 545 9.77 -15.98 -20.36
N LYS A 546 9.99 -16.37 -21.61
CA LYS A 546 9.23 -17.45 -22.23
C LYS A 546 9.86 -18.79 -21.89
N HIS A 547 9.12 -19.64 -21.21
CA HIS A 547 9.51 -21.02 -20.96
C HIS A 547 8.79 -21.95 -21.92
N ASP A 548 9.56 -22.72 -22.69
CA ASP A 548 9.07 -23.91 -23.41
C ASP A 548 9.16 -25.09 -22.43
N PHE A 549 8.03 -25.73 -22.17
CA PHE A 549 7.91 -26.86 -21.26
C PHE A 549 7.30 -28.09 -21.94
N THR A 550 7.47 -28.18 -23.27
CA THR A 550 6.87 -29.24 -24.10
C THR A 550 7.31 -30.63 -23.65
N GLN A 551 8.59 -30.82 -23.32
CA GLN A 551 9.12 -32.14 -22.92
C GLN A 551 8.66 -32.55 -21.52
N GLU A 552 8.60 -31.59 -20.61
CA GLU A 552 8.15 -31.78 -19.24
C GLU A 552 6.67 -32.12 -19.20
N LEU A 553 5.85 -31.43 -20.01
CA LEU A 553 4.43 -31.74 -20.13
C LEU A 553 4.21 -33.15 -20.72
N LEU A 554 4.97 -33.53 -21.75
CA LEU A 554 4.89 -34.88 -22.34
C LEU A 554 5.24 -35.96 -21.31
N THR A 555 6.33 -35.78 -20.58
CA THR A 555 6.78 -36.75 -19.57
C THR A 555 5.85 -36.78 -18.36
N ALA A 556 5.28 -35.64 -17.97
CA ALA A 556 4.25 -35.58 -16.93
C ALA A 556 2.95 -36.28 -17.37
N MET A 557 2.55 -36.15 -18.64
CA MET A 557 1.42 -36.90 -19.18
C MET A 557 1.61 -38.42 -19.06
N GLU A 558 2.82 -38.91 -19.30
CA GLU A 558 3.14 -40.34 -19.18
C GLU A 558 3.06 -40.82 -17.72
N SER A 559 3.42 -39.96 -16.76
CA SER A 559 3.51 -40.35 -15.34
C SER A 559 2.19 -40.15 -14.57
N TYR A 560 1.38 -39.14 -14.92
CA TYR A 560 0.22 -38.72 -14.13
C TYR A 560 -1.13 -39.10 -14.73
N CYS A 561 -1.21 -39.38 -16.03
CA CYS A 561 -2.51 -39.57 -16.68
C CYS A 561 -3.05 -41.00 -16.51
N ASP A 562 -4.13 -41.14 -15.73
CA ASP A 562 -4.90 -42.38 -15.69
C ASP A 562 -5.48 -42.67 -17.08
N PRO A 563 -5.18 -43.86 -17.66
CA PRO A 563 -5.61 -44.16 -19.01
C PRO A 563 -7.12 -44.36 -19.20
N THR A 564 -7.88 -44.34 -18.11
CA THR A 564 -9.34 -44.45 -18.09
C THR A 564 -10.06 -43.10 -18.13
N LEU A 565 -9.36 -41.98 -17.94
CA LEU A 565 -9.95 -40.64 -17.95
C LEU A 565 -9.78 -39.95 -19.32
N GLU A 566 -10.82 -39.26 -19.79
CA GLU A 566 -10.78 -38.50 -21.05
C GLU A 566 -9.83 -37.29 -20.98
N THR A 567 -9.83 -36.64 -19.80
CA THR A 567 -8.99 -35.50 -19.48
C THR A 567 -8.04 -35.83 -18.35
N CYS A 568 -6.79 -35.41 -18.51
CA CYS A 568 -5.75 -35.54 -17.52
C CYS A 568 -5.46 -34.16 -16.93
N GLN A 569 -5.46 -34.08 -15.59
CA GLN A 569 -5.07 -32.89 -14.85
C GLN A 569 -3.61 -33.06 -14.40
N ILE A 570 -2.75 -32.17 -14.86
CA ILE A 570 -1.33 -32.19 -14.55
C ILE A 570 -1.04 -31.00 -13.63
N PRO A 571 -0.57 -31.25 -12.39
CA PRO A 571 -0.24 -30.19 -11.46
C PRO A 571 1.03 -29.47 -11.92
N ILE A 572 0.98 -28.15 -11.83
CA ILE A 572 2.13 -27.26 -11.85
C ILE A 572 2.32 -26.71 -10.45
N ALA A 573 3.47 -26.98 -9.84
CA ALA A 573 3.86 -26.37 -8.58
C ALA A 573 4.85 -25.24 -8.82
N PHE A 574 4.73 -24.16 -8.05
CA PHE A 574 5.66 -23.04 -8.03
C PHE A 574 6.18 -22.89 -6.60
N SER A 575 7.49 -22.79 -6.43
CA SER A 575 8.15 -22.52 -5.15
C SER A 575 9.33 -21.58 -5.34
N SER A 576 9.78 -20.93 -4.27
CA SER A 576 10.97 -20.07 -4.27
C SER A 576 11.67 -20.13 -2.90
N SER A 577 12.98 -19.86 -2.88
CA SER A 577 13.76 -19.74 -1.65
C SER A 577 13.70 -18.34 -1.02
N SER A 578 13.07 -17.36 -1.66
CA SER A 578 12.87 -16.03 -1.10
C SER A 578 11.45 -15.53 -1.34
N ASP A 579 11.11 -14.44 -0.65
CA ASP A 579 9.88 -13.71 -0.97
C ASP A 579 9.98 -13.15 -2.40
N GLY A 580 8.85 -13.09 -3.10
CA GLY A 580 8.81 -12.59 -4.48
C GLY A 580 7.42 -12.68 -5.09
N ALA A 581 7.27 -12.17 -6.30
CA ALA A 581 6.01 -12.33 -7.03
C ALA A 581 6.23 -12.43 -8.53
N ILE A 582 5.67 -13.48 -9.13
CA ILE A 582 5.66 -13.68 -10.58
C ILE A 582 4.24 -13.79 -11.10
N LYS A 583 4.09 -13.35 -12.35
CA LYS A 583 2.88 -13.52 -13.14
C LYS A 583 3.18 -14.49 -14.27
N VAL A 584 2.48 -15.62 -14.27
CA VAL A 584 2.47 -16.57 -15.39
C VAL A 584 1.37 -16.16 -16.36
N GLN A 585 1.73 -15.90 -17.60
CA GLN A 585 0.86 -15.40 -18.65
C GLN A 585 1.06 -16.17 -19.95
N GLU A 586 0.19 -15.92 -20.91
CA GLU A 586 0.34 -16.43 -22.28
C GLU A 586 0.56 -17.95 -22.32
N LEU A 587 -0.09 -18.69 -21.41
CA LEU A 587 -0.14 -20.15 -21.49
C LEU A 587 -0.64 -20.51 -22.89
N ASN A 588 0.16 -21.29 -23.62
CA ASN A 588 -0.19 -21.74 -24.94
C ASN A 588 0.27 -23.18 -25.11
N ILE A 589 -0.69 -24.09 -25.21
CA ILE A 589 -0.44 -25.50 -25.50
C ILE A 589 -1.15 -25.81 -26.81
N ASP A 590 -0.34 -25.98 -27.85
CA ASP A 590 -0.81 -26.40 -29.16
C ASP A 590 -0.80 -27.92 -29.19
N LEU A 591 -1.99 -28.50 -29.37
CA LEU A 591 -2.14 -29.94 -29.42
C LEU A 591 -3.04 -30.40 -30.55
N LYS A 592 -2.76 -31.62 -31.00
CA LYS A 592 -3.56 -32.37 -31.97
C LYS A 592 -4.30 -33.47 -31.25
N TYR A 593 -5.62 -33.32 -31.14
CA TYR A 593 -6.46 -34.29 -30.48
C TYR A 593 -7.01 -35.32 -31.47
N TYR A 594 -6.85 -36.59 -31.11
CA TYR A 594 -7.30 -37.72 -31.90
C TYR A 594 -8.23 -38.60 -31.05
N SER A 595 -9.54 -38.45 -31.20
CA SER A 595 -10.54 -39.20 -30.42
C SER A 595 -10.71 -40.64 -30.92
N LEU A 596 -9.62 -41.41 -30.99
CA LEU A 596 -9.63 -42.74 -31.59
C LEU A 596 -10.55 -43.69 -30.82
N LYS A 597 -10.53 -43.67 -29.48
CA LYS A 597 -11.41 -44.50 -28.65
C LYS A 597 -12.88 -44.22 -28.93
N GLU A 598 -13.25 -42.95 -29.07
CA GLU A 598 -14.63 -42.52 -29.34
C GLU A 598 -15.09 -42.90 -30.75
N ILE A 599 -14.22 -42.68 -31.75
CA ILE A 599 -14.49 -43.08 -33.13
C ILE A 599 -14.63 -44.60 -33.20
N LEU A 600 -13.72 -45.35 -32.58
CA LEU A 600 -13.76 -46.80 -32.54
C LEU A 600 -15.03 -47.31 -31.85
N PHE A 601 -15.39 -46.74 -30.70
CA PHE A 601 -16.63 -47.03 -30.00
C PHE A 601 -17.84 -46.81 -30.91
N GLN A 602 -17.96 -45.64 -31.53
CA GLN A 602 -19.07 -45.33 -32.43
C GLN A 602 -19.14 -46.31 -33.60
N ARG A 603 -17.98 -46.72 -34.15
CA ARG A 603 -17.92 -47.69 -35.24
C ARG A 603 -18.29 -49.10 -34.82
N ILE A 604 -17.94 -49.52 -33.60
CA ILE A 604 -18.41 -50.79 -33.01
C ILE A 604 -19.95 -50.78 -32.95
N ILE A 605 -20.53 -49.69 -32.44
CA ILE A 605 -21.98 -49.51 -32.34
C ILE A 605 -22.66 -49.53 -33.71
N ASP A 606 -22.11 -48.79 -34.68
CA ASP A 606 -22.64 -48.73 -36.04
C ASP A 606 -22.60 -50.12 -36.71
N CYS A 607 -21.50 -50.85 -36.50
CA CYS A 607 -21.32 -52.22 -37.00
C CYS A 607 -22.37 -53.16 -36.42
N TRP A 608 -22.57 -53.12 -35.10
CA TRP A 608 -23.58 -53.92 -34.40
C TRP A 608 -25.01 -53.60 -34.86
N ASN A 609 -25.33 -52.32 -35.04
CA ASN A 609 -26.62 -51.88 -35.59
C ASN A 609 -26.83 -52.38 -37.02
N THR A 610 -25.80 -52.28 -37.87
CA THR A 610 -25.82 -52.77 -39.26
C THR A 610 -26.05 -54.28 -39.30
N ALA A 611 -25.50 -55.01 -38.32
CA ALA A 611 -25.75 -56.44 -38.14
C ALA A 611 -27.16 -56.78 -37.61
N GLY A 612 -28.01 -55.78 -37.39
CA GLY A 612 -29.34 -55.95 -36.81
C GLY A 612 -29.26 -56.47 -35.37
N GLN A 613 -28.26 -56.02 -34.60
CA GLN A 613 -28.02 -56.42 -33.21
C GLN A 613 -27.83 -57.94 -33.06
N GLY A 614 -26.93 -58.49 -33.87
CA GLY A 614 -26.60 -59.93 -33.84
C GLY A 614 -27.53 -60.83 -34.66
N ARG A 615 -28.46 -60.27 -35.45
CA ARG A 615 -29.43 -61.02 -36.26
C ARG A 615 -28.95 -61.34 -37.66
N SER A 616 -27.90 -60.67 -38.15
CA SER A 616 -27.29 -60.98 -39.44
C SER A 616 -26.71 -62.40 -39.45
N LYS A 617 -26.95 -63.11 -40.56
CA LYS A 617 -26.43 -64.47 -40.83
C LYS A 617 -25.22 -64.47 -41.77
N LYS A 618 -24.65 -63.29 -42.03
CA LYS A 618 -23.54 -63.11 -42.94
C LYS A 618 -22.46 -62.31 -42.26
N ASP A 619 -21.22 -62.72 -42.51
CA ASP A 619 -20.05 -61.95 -42.14
C ASP A 619 -19.90 -60.78 -43.11
N PHE A 620 -19.50 -59.63 -42.60
CA PHE A 620 -19.20 -58.47 -43.43
C PHE A 620 -18.29 -57.48 -42.70
N VAL A 621 -17.49 -56.76 -43.47
CA VAL A 621 -16.72 -55.63 -42.97
C VAL A 621 -17.65 -54.43 -42.83
N CYS A 622 -17.63 -53.80 -41.66
CA CYS A 622 -18.45 -52.66 -41.32
C CYS A 622 -17.76 -51.34 -41.70
N SER A 623 -16.50 -51.16 -41.33
CA SER A 623 -15.74 -49.92 -41.54
C SER A 623 -14.23 -50.13 -41.43
N GLU A 624 -13.47 -49.19 -41.99
CA GLU A 624 -12.01 -49.09 -41.86
C GLU A 624 -11.65 -47.70 -41.31
N ILE A 625 -10.92 -47.67 -40.20
CA ILE A 625 -10.39 -46.44 -39.59
C ILE A 625 -8.94 -46.27 -40.04
N VAL A 626 -8.66 -45.21 -40.78
CA VAL A 626 -7.32 -44.91 -41.28
C VAL A 626 -6.57 -44.05 -40.27
N LEU A 627 -5.47 -44.58 -39.74
CA LEU A 627 -4.61 -43.85 -38.81
C LEU A 627 -3.62 -42.96 -39.57
N PRO A 628 -3.44 -41.68 -39.17
CA PRO A 628 -2.40 -40.84 -39.74
C PRO A 628 -1.00 -41.44 -39.57
N LEU A 629 -0.10 -41.22 -40.54
CA LEU A 629 1.28 -41.71 -40.49
C LEU A 629 2.07 -41.18 -39.26
N ASN A 630 1.68 -40.04 -38.73
CA ASN A 630 2.27 -39.42 -37.55
C ASN A 630 1.56 -39.81 -36.24
N TYR A 631 0.50 -40.62 -36.28
CA TYR A 631 -0.17 -41.13 -35.09
C TYR A 631 0.76 -42.15 -34.42
N LYS A 632 1.42 -41.74 -33.34
CA LYS A 632 2.33 -42.60 -32.58
C LYS A 632 1.60 -43.21 -31.40
N TYR A 633 1.52 -44.54 -31.40
CA TYR A 633 1.24 -45.30 -30.20
C TYR A 633 2.48 -45.27 -29.32
N ASP A 634 2.33 -44.76 -28.11
CA ASP A 634 3.29 -45.03 -27.06
C ASP A 634 3.19 -46.53 -26.73
N LYS A 635 4.34 -47.23 -26.77
CA LYS A 635 4.42 -48.70 -26.70
C LYS A 635 3.92 -49.26 -25.37
N GLU A 636 3.90 -48.44 -24.33
CA GLU A 636 3.47 -48.82 -22.98
C GLU A 636 2.05 -48.31 -22.64
N TYR A 637 1.62 -47.15 -23.13
CA TYR A 637 0.43 -46.46 -22.59
C TYR A 637 -0.74 -46.24 -23.55
N LYS A 638 -0.56 -46.44 -24.87
CA LYS A 638 -1.62 -46.17 -25.87
C LYS A 638 -2.31 -47.41 -26.44
N ARG A 639 -2.14 -48.57 -25.82
CA ARG A 639 -2.82 -49.79 -26.30
C ARG A 639 -4.32 -49.65 -26.08
N ILE A 640 -5.10 -49.72 -27.14
CA ILE A 640 -6.56 -49.84 -27.01
C ILE A 640 -6.90 -51.31 -27.00
N THR A 641 -7.33 -51.79 -25.84
CA THR A 641 -7.71 -53.18 -25.61
C THR A 641 -9.23 -53.35 -25.68
N GLU A 642 -9.66 -54.61 -25.74
CA GLU A 642 -11.07 -54.96 -25.61
C GLU A 642 -11.66 -54.55 -24.25
N THR A 643 -10.84 -54.64 -23.19
CA THR A 643 -11.21 -54.18 -21.86
C THR A 643 -11.49 -52.67 -21.85
N ASP A 644 -10.72 -51.86 -22.58
CA ASP A 644 -10.92 -50.41 -22.63
C ASP A 644 -12.24 -50.04 -23.31
N MET A 645 -12.56 -50.68 -24.45
CA MET A 645 -13.86 -50.48 -25.09
C MET A 645 -15.02 -50.96 -24.21
N THR A 646 -14.81 -52.05 -23.46
CA THR A 646 -15.82 -52.54 -22.52
C THR A 646 -16.05 -51.57 -21.37
N LYS A 647 -15.01 -50.94 -20.83
CA LYS A 647 -15.16 -49.86 -19.84
C LYS A 647 -16.02 -48.72 -20.38
N ILE A 648 -15.81 -48.30 -21.63
CA ILE A 648 -16.63 -47.26 -22.27
C ILE A 648 -18.10 -47.72 -22.38
N LEU A 649 -18.34 -48.99 -22.76
CA LEU A 649 -19.69 -49.56 -22.81
C LEU A 649 -20.37 -49.56 -21.43
N ILE A 650 -19.64 -49.91 -20.36
CA ILE A 650 -20.15 -49.87 -18.98
C ILE A 650 -20.47 -48.43 -18.58
N LEU A 651 -19.52 -47.51 -18.75
CA LEU A 651 -19.66 -46.10 -18.39
C LEU A 651 -20.88 -45.44 -19.07
N ARG A 652 -21.19 -45.83 -20.32
CA ARG A 652 -22.34 -45.30 -21.06
C ARG A 652 -23.65 -46.02 -20.78
N ASN A 653 -23.63 -47.11 -20.01
CA ASN A 653 -24.75 -48.02 -19.76
C ASN A 653 -25.26 -48.74 -21.03
N TRP A 654 -24.34 -49.23 -21.85
CA TRP A 654 -24.61 -49.89 -23.13
C TRP A 654 -24.42 -51.41 -23.09
N CYS A 655 -24.12 -52.00 -21.93
CA CYS A 655 -23.92 -53.44 -21.78
C CYS A 655 -25.16 -54.28 -22.11
N SER A 656 -26.37 -53.72 -22.02
CA SER A 656 -27.60 -54.39 -22.47
C SER A 656 -27.76 -54.38 -23.99
N PHE A 657 -27.04 -53.48 -24.68
CA PHE A 657 -27.15 -53.25 -26.11
C PHE A 657 -26.13 -54.09 -26.89
N ILE A 658 -24.87 -54.05 -26.46
CA ILE A 658 -23.78 -54.91 -26.95
C ILE A 658 -22.99 -55.39 -25.73
N GLY A 659 -23.01 -56.70 -25.49
CA GLY A 659 -22.38 -57.29 -24.32
C GLY A 659 -20.91 -57.65 -24.57
N ASN A 660 -20.13 -57.68 -23.50
CA ASN A 660 -18.83 -58.35 -23.41
C ASN A 660 -18.77 -59.12 -22.08
N LYS A 661 -19.01 -60.42 -22.15
CA LYS A 661 -19.13 -61.28 -20.96
C LYS A 661 -17.79 -61.44 -20.25
N GLU A 662 -16.68 -61.51 -21.01
CA GLU A 662 -15.34 -61.72 -20.46
C GLU A 662 -14.90 -60.56 -19.56
N HIS A 663 -15.49 -59.38 -19.78
CA HIS A 663 -15.21 -58.16 -19.05
C HIS A 663 -16.43 -57.61 -18.27
N TYR A 664 -17.33 -58.51 -17.83
CA TYR A 664 -18.47 -58.21 -16.95
C TYR A 664 -19.50 -57.18 -17.49
N CYS A 665 -19.64 -57.06 -18.80
CA CYS A 665 -20.59 -56.15 -19.45
C CYS A 665 -21.73 -56.95 -20.11
N GLY A 666 -22.74 -57.34 -19.33
CA GLY A 666 -23.88 -58.14 -19.83
C GLY A 666 -23.59 -59.64 -19.98
N ASP A 667 -24.60 -60.40 -20.42
CA ASP A 667 -24.54 -61.89 -20.41
C ASP A 667 -23.95 -62.51 -21.68
N LYS A 668 -23.67 -61.70 -22.68
CA LYS A 668 -23.25 -62.14 -24.01
C LYS A 668 -21.89 -61.55 -24.34
N ASP A 669 -21.14 -62.28 -25.14
CA ASP A 669 -19.87 -61.85 -25.66
C ASP A 669 -20.04 -61.42 -27.12
N ASN A 670 -20.30 -60.13 -27.35
CA ASN A 670 -20.65 -59.55 -28.65
C ASN A 670 -19.57 -58.61 -29.21
N LEU A 671 -18.46 -58.43 -28.50
CA LEU A 671 -17.31 -57.64 -28.93
C LEU A 671 -16.07 -58.54 -28.80
N ARG A 672 -15.15 -58.47 -29.76
CA ARG A 672 -13.87 -59.19 -29.69
C ARG A 672 -12.77 -58.37 -30.36
N PHE A 673 -11.60 -58.27 -29.75
CA PHE A 673 -10.39 -57.73 -30.37
C PHE A 673 -9.50 -58.89 -30.82
N MET A 674 -9.09 -58.90 -32.09
CA MET A 674 -8.12 -59.89 -32.57
C MET A 674 -6.74 -59.62 -31.98
N HIS A 675 -6.40 -58.34 -31.90
CA HIS A 675 -5.17 -57.83 -31.30
C HIS A 675 -5.48 -56.52 -30.58
N ASP A 676 -4.74 -56.23 -29.52
CA ASP A 676 -4.68 -54.88 -28.98
C ASP A 676 -4.25 -53.91 -30.08
N ILE A 677 -4.80 -52.71 -30.07
CA ILE A 677 -4.43 -51.69 -31.05
C ILE A 677 -3.27 -50.88 -30.47
N PHE A 678 -2.06 -51.15 -30.96
CA PHE A 678 -0.83 -50.51 -30.48
C PHE A 678 0.16 -50.15 -31.60
N ASN A 679 -0.26 -50.21 -32.87
CA ASN A 679 0.58 -49.97 -34.03
C ASN A 679 -0.13 -49.04 -35.03
N THR A 680 0.62 -48.48 -35.98
CA THR A 680 0.11 -47.49 -36.94
C THR A 680 -0.67 -48.12 -38.10
N TYR A 681 -1.20 -49.34 -37.96
CA TYR A 681 -2.01 -49.96 -39.00
C TYR A 681 -3.44 -49.43 -38.95
N ASN A 682 -4.13 -49.50 -40.09
CA ASN A 682 -5.55 -49.20 -40.13
C ASN A 682 -6.32 -50.23 -39.29
N ILE A 683 -7.38 -49.78 -38.64
CA ILE A 683 -8.22 -50.64 -37.79
C ILE A 683 -9.43 -51.06 -38.61
N LEU A 684 -9.65 -52.38 -38.70
CA LEU A 684 -10.77 -52.95 -39.42
C LEU A 684 -11.85 -53.39 -38.43
N LEU A 685 -13.11 -53.04 -38.70
CA LEU A 685 -14.25 -53.51 -37.94
C LEU A 685 -15.09 -54.44 -38.79
N GLU A 686 -15.31 -55.65 -38.30
CA GLU A 686 -16.07 -56.69 -38.99
C GLU A 686 -17.16 -57.25 -38.09
N TYR A 687 -18.23 -57.77 -38.68
CA TYR A 687 -19.21 -58.57 -37.97
C TYR A 687 -19.01 -60.05 -38.29
N ASP A 688 -18.77 -60.86 -37.27
CA ASP A 688 -18.67 -62.31 -37.32
C ASP A 688 -20.04 -62.91 -36.96
N SER A 689 -20.73 -63.44 -37.96
CA SER A 689 -22.08 -63.99 -37.80
C SER A 689 -22.12 -65.36 -37.14
N ALA A 690 -21.02 -66.13 -37.20
CA ALA A 690 -20.93 -67.42 -36.54
C ALA A 690 -20.93 -67.25 -35.02
N ASN A 691 -20.17 -66.26 -34.54
CA ASN A 691 -20.06 -65.95 -33.11
C ASN A 691 -21.03 -64.83 -32.65
N LYS A 692 -21.68 -64.13 -33.59
CA LYS A 692 -22.52 -62.94 -33.34
C LYS A 692 -21.76 -61.86 -32.59
N GLN A 693 -20.58 -61.53 -33.11
CA GLN A 693 -19.62 -60.60 -32.52
C GLN A 693 -19.25 -59.50 -33.50
N VAL A 694 -18.98 -58.30 -32.99
CA VAL A 694 -18.18 -57.29 -33.67
C VAL A 694 -16.72 -57.59 -33.37
N VAL A 695 -15.93 -57.78 -34.42
CA VAL A 695 -14.50 -58.08 -34.35
C VAL A 695 -13.72 -56.83 -34.75
N VAL A 696 -12.81 -56.40 -33.89
CA VAL A 696 -11.85 -55.30 -34.14
C VAL A 696 -10.51 -55.94 -34.49
N ALA A 697 -10.01 -55.69 -35.69
CA ALA A 697 -8.85 -56.36 -36.29
C ALA A 697 -7.76 -55.39 -36.75
#